data_AF-A0A6L7NFC6-F1
#
_entry.id   AF-A0A6L7NFC6-F1
#
_cell.length_a   1.000
_cell.length_b   1.000
_cell.length_c   1.000
_cell.angle_alpha   90.00
_cell.angle_beta   90.00
_cell.angle_gamma   90.00
#
_symmetry.space_group_name_H-M   'P 1'
#
loop_
_entity.id
_entity.type
_entity.pdbx_description
1 polymer ?
#
loop_
_entity_poly.entity_id
_entity_poly.type
_entity_poly.pdbx_seq_one_letter_code
_entity_poly.pdbx_strand_id
1 'polypeptide(L)'
;MPRLRGHARPLQAKEGPMAQLVKKRRPGWALLVVGALVASLFAVPAIAIDDDSKPDAKATTSACVGDATGDMMFSDVSEGHAFRAAINCLAYYEVTVGYGDGTFGPNADVSNEEMVLFMERAADKAGADADAVVGDFAMTGSDPVDRGDMALLIGRLLVAATTDESPFNVTNNADGTFAVEGVATMDYFADARSQLNRVKDSAASALYELGVAEGTGMGYFSPASTVSRGAMAAFITRALAHTTARPEGVTIQSHTPGEVTISVRDANFRPLANAVVDVFSVSDTRIDEAFNADGSCNKPRLRGEGDTSPCEIGATDAVTGLSGDYSPGTIENVQPGGRTVFAWTGEQGDKVENGAEGLASISLTETAPATATNAKVTTDLAKGANRAAFGSTITVTIQLVDADGGDAGPPDGGASYRVVVRSLVADLNAASDDLAEPTDLTATEGSSVSTSTLDVDASGKVTFTITAVDPDPNDDDDPDTGSVERVRVTYAVTQVSGPLVDPADPTSGQAAVTDGTDTVMFSDGMSVFKSAVVTPAADYLAAPGSGSANNAVSVKVLDQYGKPVRGHEVRLTGSADSAFPSRARRTDSSGTVRIGYSYDGDGVIETVTARTHEAGNTDPTTLTAITGGTATVYWYATPEVPDGQTTMEVAAAILRVANVEKNIVVTAADGGVPQVLVYDDNDQFVIGTGFVTMAAFEEQLAKEDGDDPDNNTVGVTGYDPNDATKVARFTYTVVGDS
;
A
#
# COMPACT_ATOMS: atom_id res chain seq x y z
N MET A 1 -20.88 -11.16 -72.90
CA MET A 1 -20.34 -12.01 -73.98
C MET A 1 -19.02 -11.41 -74.45
N PRO A 2 -18.00 -12.17 -74.92
CA PRO A 2 -17.93 -13.64 -75.04
C PRO A 2 -16.56 -14.32 -74.69
N ARG A 3 -16.64 -15.61 -74.29
CA ARG A 3 -15.87 -16.81 -74.78
C ARG A 3 -14.36 -16.96 -74.45
N LEU A 4 -13.72 -18.13 -74.30
CA LEU A 4 -13.99 -19.56 -74.63
C LEU A 4 -12.89 -20.49 -74.03
N ARG A 5 -13.26 -21.78 -73.81
CA ARG A 5 -12.46 -23.03 -73.66
C ARG A 5 -11.57 -23.17 -72.39
N GLY A 6 -11.52 -24.29 -71.68
CA GLY A 6 -12.16 -25.60 -71.81
C GLY A 6 -11.37 -26.70 -71.08
N HIS A 7 -12.09 -27.77 -70.71
CA HIS A 7 -11.66 -29.09 -70.23
C HIS A 7 -11.36 -29.35 -68.75
N ALA A 8 -11.78 -30.54 -68.32
CA ALA A 8 -12.05 -30.98 -66.96
C ALA A 8 -11.19 -32.20 -66.57
N ARG A 9 -10.86 -32.33 -65.28
CA ARG A 9 -10.97 -33.54 -64.42
C ARG A 9 -10.51 -33.24 -62.98
N PRO A 10 -10.90 -34.07 -61.97
CA PRO A 10 -10.88 -33.72 -60.54
C PRO A 10 -9.73 -34.38 -59.75
N LEU A 11 -9.35 -33.79 -58.59
CA LEU A 11 -9.10 -34.42 -57.28
C LEU A 11 -8.37 -33.47 -56.30
N GLN A 12 -8.55 -33.78 -55.01
CA GLN A 12 -7.77 -33.44 -53.81
C GLN A 12 -8.09 -32.20 -52.97
N ALA A 13 -8.27 -32.51 -51.68
CA ALA A 13 -8.39 -31.63 -50.52
C ALA A 13 -7.10 -30.84 -50.27
N LYS A 14 -7.25 -29.65 -49.69
CA LYS A 14 -6.17 -28.99 -48.94
C LYS A 14 -6.76 -28.03 -47.91
N GLU A 15 -6.28 -28.20 -46.69
CA GLU A 15 -6.46 -27.33 -45.52
C GLU A 15 -6.09 -25.88 -45.84
N GLY A 16 -6.77 -24.94 -45.19
CA GLY A 16 -6.49 -23.51 -45.22
C GLY A 16 -6.50 -22.93 -43.79
N PRO A 17 -5.61 -21.97 -43.48
CA PRO A 17 -5.19 -21.64 -42.11
C PRO A 17 -6.02 -20.55 -41.42
N MET A 18 -5.85 -20.48 -40.09
CA MET A 18 -6.43 -19.51 -39.15
C MET A 18 -5.99 -18.06 -39.44
N ALA A 19 -6.93 -17.13 -39.30
CA ALA A 19 -6.72 -15.70 -39.51
C ALA A 19 -6.53 -14.96 -38.18
N GLN A 20 -5.44 -14.19 -38.12
CA GLN A 20 -5.08 -13.26 -37.04
C GLN A 20 -6.15 -12.18 -36.79
N LEU A 21 -6.43 -11.91 -35.51
CA LEU A 21 -7.32 -10.86 -35.02
C LEU A 21 -6.64 -9.48 -35.03
N VAL A 22 -7.24 -8.54 -35.76
CA VAL A 22 -6.82 -7.13 -35.83
C VAL A 22 -7.64 -6.29 -34.84
N LYS A 23 -6.97 -5.62 -33.90
CA LYS A 23 -7.52 -4.56 -33.03
C LYS A 23 -8.14 -3.43 -33.86
N LYS A 24 -9.43 -3.12 -33.63
CA LYS A 24 -10.09 -1.94 -34.23
C LYS A 24 -11.02 -1.25 -33.23
N ARG A 25 -10.54 -0.17 -32.60
CA ARG A 25 -11.35 0.80 -31.85
C ARG A 25 -12.20 1.65 -32.79
N ARG A 26 -13.49 1.87 -32.50
CA ARG A 26 -14.30 3.06 -32.89
C ARG A 26 -15.54 3.26 -31.97
N PRO A 27 -16.10 4.49 -31.90
CA PRO A 27 -16.67 5.08 -30.67
C PRO A 27 -18.21 5.11 -30.60
N GLY A 28 -18.68 5.54 -29.42
CA GLY A 28 -20.01 5.42 -28.84
C GLY A 28 -21.23 5.91 -29.61
N TRP A 29 -22.38 5.33 -29.24
CA TRP A 29 -23.71 5.90 -29.34
C TRP A 29 -24.53 5.56 -28.08
N ALA A 30 -25.21 6.58 -27.57
CA ALA A 30 -26.17 6.50 -26.48
C ALA A 30 -27.48 5.86 -26.96
N LEU A 31 -28.07 4.98 -26.14
CA LEU A 31 -29.44 4.51 -26.32
C LEU A 31 -30.14 4.43 -24.95
N LEU A 32 -31.15 5.28 -24.82
CA LEU A 32 -32.20 5.27 -23.80
C LEU A 32 -33.01 3.97 -23.90
N VAL A 33 -33.13 3.22 -22.81
CA VAL A 33 -34.17 2.20 -22.64
C VAL A 33 -34.89 2.42 -21.31
N VAL A 34 -36.20 2.57 -21.42
CA VAL A 34 -37.17 2.69 -20.32
C VAL A 34 -37.69 1.28 -20.00
N GLY A 35 -37.52 0.86 -18.74
CA GLY A 35 -38.49 0.10 -17.94
C GLY A 35 -38.65 -1.41 -18.15
N ALA A 36 -38.17 -2.21 -17.19
CA ALA A 36 -38.99 -3.20 -16.47
C ALA A 36 -38.29 -3.56 -15.14
N LEU A 37 -39.00 -3.29 -14.03
CA LEU A 37 -38.55 -3.42 -12.65
C LEU A 37 -38.82 -4.86 -12.19
N VAL A 38 -37.77 -5.67 -12.02
CA VAL A 38 -37.82 -6.96 -11.32
C VAL A 38 -36.75 -6.93 -10.23
N ALA A 39 -37.18 -7.20 -9.01
CA ALA A 39 -36.46 -6.98 -7.76
C ALA A 39 -35.03 -7.55 -7.76
N SER A 40 -34.06 -6.66 -7.97
CA SER A 40 -32.68 -6.84 -7.53
C SER A 40 -32.58 -6.10 -6.19
N LEU A 41 -32.39 -6.83 -5.09
CA LEU A 41 -32.17 -6.22 -3.79
C LEU A 41 -30.77 -6.63 -3.29
N PHE A 42 -29.83 -5.75 -3.61
CA PHE A 42 -28.58 -5.40 -2.94
C PHE A 42 -27.73 -6.53 -2.35
N ALA A 43 -26.54 -6.71 -2.93
CA ALA A 43 -25.34 -6.94 -2.12
C ALA A 43 -25.24 -5.79 -1.12
N VAL A 44 -25.68 -6.06 0.11
CA VAL A 44 -25.38 -5.23 1.26
C VAL A 44 -23.85 -5.22 1.40
N PRO A 45 -23.17 -4.09 1.66
CA PRO A 45 -21.81 -4.17 2.15
C PRO A 45 -21.84 -5.07 3.38
N ALA A 46 -20.97 -6.08 3.41
CA ALA A 46 -20.88 -6.99 4.53
C ALA A 46 -20.81 -6.16 5.82
N ILE A 47 -21.88 -6.21 6.62
CA ILE A 47 -21.75 -5.97 8.06
C ILE A 47 -20.67 -6.96 8.48
N ALA A 48 -19.60 -6.47 9.10
CA ALA A 48 -18.54 -7.32 9.64
C ALA A 48 -19.20 -8.48 10.38
N ILE A 49 -19.16 -9.65 9.75
CA ILE A 49 -19.48 -10.91 10.39
C ILE A 49 -18.37 -11.06 11.43
N ASP A 50 -18.74 -11.54 12.61
CA ASP A 50 -17.84 -11.95 13.69
C ASP A 50 -16.52 -12.50 13.12
N ASP A 51 -15.37 -12.13 13.70
CA ASP A 51 -14.06 -12.58 13.20
C ASP A 51 -13.94 -14.12 13.16
N ASP A 52 -14.78 -14.80 13.96
CA ASP A 52 -15.04 -16.25 13.99
C ASP A 52 -15.82 -16.80 12.76
N SER A 53 -15.92 -16.10 11.64
CA SER A 53 -16.67 -16.56 10.45
C SER A 53 -15.95 -16.28 9.13
N LYS A 54 -14.62 -16.23 9.14
CA LYS A 54 -13.81 -16.14 7.93
C LYS A 54 -13.32 -17.54 7.52
N PRO A 55 -13.15 -17.82 6.22
CA PRO A 55 -12.60 -19.09 5.76
C PRO A 55 -11.17 -19.31 6.31
N ASP A 56 -10.94 -20.40 7.03
CA ASP A 56 -9.64 -20.70 7.67
C ASP A 56 -8.54 -21.11 6.66
N ALA A 57 -8.95 -21.59 5.48
CA ALA A 57 -8.06 -22.21 4.49
C ALA A 57 -8.27 -21.62 3.09
N LYS A 58 -8.51 -20.31 2.98
CA LYS A 58 -8.74 -19.66 1.68
C LYS A 58 -7.51 -19.76 0.77
N ALA A 59 -7.74 -19.99 -0.53
CA ALA A 59 -6.65 -20.03 -1.51
C ALA A 59 -5.87 -18.71 -1.54
N THR A 60 -4.54 -18.80 -1.52
CA THR A 60 -3.63 -17.66 -1.61
C THR A 60 -3.46 -17.18 -3.06
N THR A 61 -3.63 -18.05 -4.03
CA THR A 61 -3.44 -17.74 -5.45
C THR A 61 -4.73 -17.99 -6.23
N SER A 62 -4.90 -17.30 -7.34
CA SER A 62 -6.02 -17.47 -8.27
C SER A 62 -5.65 -18.43 -9.38
N ALA A 63 -6.58 -19.30 -9.81
CA ALA A 63 -6.39 -20.07 -11.04
C ALA A 63 -6.44 -19.20 -12.30
N CYS A 64 -6.93 -17.97 -12.24
CA CYS A 64 -7.20 -17.13 -13.40
C CYS A 64 -6.53 -15.77 -13.21
N VAL A 65 -5.54 -15.46 -14.04
CA VAL A 65 -4.82 -14.18 -14.00
C VAL A 65 -4.66 -13.61 -15.40
N GLY A 66 -4.51 -12.28 -15.47
CA GLY A 66 -4.32 -11.55 -16.72
C GLY A 66 -5.52 -11.61 -17.67
N ASP A 67 -5.22 -11.72 -18.97
CA ASP A 67 -6.18 -11.63 -20.08
C ASP A 67 -7.35 -12.62 -19.98
N ALA A 68 -7.15 -13.76 -19.30
CA ALA A 68 -8.19 -14.77 -19.03
C ALA A 68 -9.42 -14.21 -18.28
N THR A 69 -9.29 -13.08 -17.60
CA THR A 69 -10.40 -12.41 -16.88
C THR A 69 -10.98 -11.20 -17.63
N GLY A 70 -10.19 -10.59 -18.51
CA GLY A 70 -10.46 -9.28 -19.13
C GLY A 70 -11.29 -9.33 -20.41
N ASP A 71 -11.32 -10.45 -21.12
CA ASP A 71 -11.94 -10.55 -22.45
C ASP A 71 -13.48 -10.66 -22.43
N MET A 72 -14.12 -10.31 -23.55
CA MET A 72 -15.53 -10.62 -23.78
C MET A 72 -15.65 -11.92 -24.57
N MET A 73 -15.84 -13.04 -23.85
CA MET A 73 -15.91 -14.38 -24.46
C MET A 73 -17.31 -14.71 -25.01
N PHE A 74 -18.37 -14.14 -24.41
CA PHE A 74 -19.76 -14.43 -24.77
C PHE A 74 -20.60 -13.17 -24.90
N SER A 75 -21.53 -13.17 -25.84
CA SER A 75 -22.34 -12.00 -26.20
C SER A 75 -23.41 -11.61 -25.17
N ASP A 76 -23.81 -12.55 -24.30
CA ASP A 76 -24.81 -12.39 -23.26
C ASP A 76 -24.22 -12.21 -21.85
N VAL A 77 -22.89 -12.07 -21.73
CA VAL A 77 -22.18 -11.77 -20.49
C VAL A 77 -21.66 -10.33 -20.55
N SER A 78 -22.37 -9.41 -19.87
CA SER A 78 -22.01 -8.00 -19.85
C SER A 78 -20.76 -7.71 -19.01
N GLU A 79 -20.13 -6.55 -19.23
CA GLU A 79 -18.94 -6.10 -18.48
C GLU A 79 -19.16 -6.04 -16.96
N GLY A 80 -20.34 -5.60 -16.52
CA GLY A 80 -20.71 -5.55 -15.10
C GLY A 80 -21.37 -6.83 -14.55
N HIS A 81 -21.35 -7.95 -15.29
CA HIS A 81 -21.99 -9.17 -14.83
C HIS A 81 -21.20 -9.81 -13.68
N ALA A 82 -21.87 -10.14 -12.56
CA ALA A 82 -21.22 -10.60 -11.33
C ALA A 82 -20.31 -11.83 -11.52
N PHE A 83 -20.68 -12.74 -12.43
CA PHE A 83 -19.92 -13.95 -12.73
C PHE A 83 -18.99 -13.84 -13.94
N ARG A 84 -18.79 -12.64 -14.52
CA ARG A 84 -18.03 -12.47 -15.77
C ARG A 84 -16.62 -13.07 -15.68
N ALA A 85 -15.85 -12.72 -14.65
CA ALA A 85 -14.46 -13.17 -14.52
C ALA A 85 -14.37 -14.70 -14.43
N ALA A 86 -15.27 -15.34 -13.67
CA ALA A 86 -15.33 -16.79 -13.54
C ALA A 86 -15.73 -17.47 -14.86
N ILE A 87 -16.72 -16.93 -15.57
CA ILE A 87 -17.16 -17.45 -16.87
C ILE A 87 -16.03 -17.34 -17.90
N ASN A 88 -15.35 -16.20 -17.96
CA ASN A 88 -14.21 -15.99 -18.85
C ASN A 88 -13.06 -16.94 -18.53
N CYS A 89 -12.79 -17.17 -17.24
CA CYS A 89 -11.77 -18.12 -16.84
C CYS A 89 -12.09 -19.55 -17.30
N LEU A 90 -13.34 -20.02 -17.09
CA LEU A 90 -13.72 -21.34 -17.57
C LEU A 90 -13.67 -21.44 -19.10
N ALA A 91 -13.92 -20.35 -19.82
CA ALA A 91 -13.78 -20.33 -21.27
C ALA A 91 -12.31 -20.38 -21.69
N TYR A 92 -11.43 -19.66 -20.99
CA TYR A 92 -9.97 -19.69 -21.22
C TYR A 92 -9.40 -21.11 -21.04
N TYR A 93 -9.85 -21.83 -20.01
CA TYR A 93 -9.48 -23.24 -19.79
C TYR A 93 -10.23 -24.24 -20.67
N GLU A 94 -11.06 -23.77 -21.61
CA GLU A 94 -11.93 -24.59 -22.46
C GLU A 94 -12.87 -25.54 -21.69
N VAL A 95 -13.12 -25.24 -20.40
CA VAL A 95 -14.12 -25.95 -19.59
C VAL A 95 -15.52 -25.69 -20.17
N THR A 96 -15.75 -24.48 -20.69
CA THR A 96 -16.97 -24.11 -21.40
C THR A 96 -16.71 -23.51 -22.77
N VAL A 97 -17.60 -23.82 -23.73
CA VAL A 97 -17.68 -23.17 -25.05
C VAL A 97 -19.02 -22.45 -25.26
N GLY A 98 -19.80 -22.29 -24.18
CA GLY A 98 -21.17 -21.80 -24.25
C GLY A 98 -22.12 -22.79 -24.95
N TYR A 99 -23.20 -22.29 -25.53
CA TYR A 99 -24.15 -23.10 -26.32
C TYR A 99 -23.73 -23.31 -27.78
N GLY A 100 -22.58 -22.75 -28.19
CA GLY A 100 -22.09 -22.80 -29.57
C GLY A 100 -22.69 -21.74 -30.51
N ASP A 101 -23.67 -20.95 -30.06
CA ASP A 101 -24.25 -19.80 -30.77
C ASP A 101 -23.60 -18.45 -30.38
N GLY A 102 -22.54 -18.50 -29.55
CA GLY A 102 -21.87 -17.33 -29.00
C GLY A 102 -22.48 -16.81 -27.68
N THR A 103 -23.41 -17.55 -27.08
CA THR A 103 -23.97 -17.26 -25.75
C THR A 103 -23.55 -18.29 -24.70
N PHE A 104 -23.51 -17.89 -23.44
CA PHE A 104 -23.20 -18.75 -22.29
C PHE A 104 -24.44 -19.15 -21.48
N GLY A 105 -25.43 -18.27 -21.37
CA GLY A 105 -26.63 -18.43 -20.56
C GLY A 105 -26.39 -18.36 -19.04
N PRO A 106 -25.81 -17.28 -18.49
CA PRO A 106 -25.35 -17.24 -17.10
C PRO A 106 -26.45 -17.45 -16.03
N ASN A 107 -27.70 -17.16 -16.37
CA ASN A 107 -28.86 -17.29 -15.47
C ASN A 107 -29.64 -18.60 -15.66
N ALA A 108 -29.28 -19.44 -16.63
CA ALA A 108 -29.93 -20.73 -16.80
C ALA A 108 -29.44 -21.71 -15.73
N ASP A 109 -30.34 -22.57 -15.24
CA ASP A 109 -29.97 -23.67 -14.36
C ASP A 109 -29.07 -24.66 -15.12
N VAL A 110 -28.14 -25.30 -14.40
CA VAL A 110 -27.27 -26.35 -14.96
C VAL A 110 -27.97 -27.70 -14.85
N SER A 111 -28.15 -28.40 -15.97
CA SER A 111 -28.62 -29.79 -15.96
C SER A 111 -27.56 -30.74 -15.42
N ASN A 112 -27.97 -31.93 -14.98
CA ASN A 112 -27.04 -32.96 -14.50
C ASN A 112 -25.95 -33.31 -15.54
N GLU A 113 -26.35 -33.52 -16.79
CA GLU A 113 -25.45 -33.88 -17.90
C GLU A 113 -24.44 -32.76 -18.20
N GLU A 114 -24.89 -31.49 -18.18
CA GLU A 114 -23.99 -30.35 -18.35
C GLU A 114 -22.99 -30.24 -17.19
N MET A 115 -23.42 -30.47 -15.96
CA MET A 115 -22.54 -30.41 -14.79
C MET A 115 -21.45 -31.48 -14.87
N VAL A 116 -21.80 -32.72 -15.25
CA VAL A 116 -20.81 -33.79 -15.46
C VAL A 116 -19.76 -33.35 -16.47
N LEU A 117 -20.18 -32.80 -17.62
CA LEU A 117 -19.25 -32.33 -18.65
C LEU A 117 -18.32 -31.20 -18.15
N PHE A 118 -18.86 -30.23 -17.38
CA PHE A 118 -18.04 -29.16 -16.80
C PHE A 118 -17.02 -29.71 -15.79
N MET A 119 -17.43 -30.65 -14.95
CA MET A 119 -16.57 -31.23 -13.92
C MET A 119 -15.51 -32.18 -14.49
N GLU A 120 -15.82 -32.94 -15.55
CA GLU A 120 -14.81 -33.75 -16.27
C GLU A 120 -13.70 -32.87 -16.85
N ARG A 121 -14.07 -31.75 -17.49
CA ARG A 121 -13.11 -30.80 -18.04
C ARG A 121 -12.34 -30.06 -16.96
N ALA A 122 -13.01 -29.66 -15.88
CA ALA A 122 -12.34 -29.05 -14.74
C ALA A 122 -11.33 -30.02 -14.09
N ALA A 123 -11.67 -31.31 -13.99
CA ALA A 123 -10.77 -32.35 -13.49
C ALA A 123 -9.52 -32.49 -14.35
N ASP A 124 -9.67 -32.54 -15.68
CA ASP A 124 -8.53 -32.56 -16.61
C ASP A 124 -7.58 -31.37 -16.39
N LYS A 125 -8.13 -30.16 -16.23
CA LYS A 125 -7.34 -28.93 -16.00
C LYS A 125 -6.69 -28.87 -14.61
N ALA A 126 -7.31 -29.52 -13.63
CA ALA A 126 -6.78 -29.68 -12.29
C ALA A 126 -5.78 -30.86 -12.18
N GLY A 127 -5.58 -31.65 -13.24
CA GLY A 127 -4.75 -32.86 -13.20
C GLY A 127 -5.38 -34.04 -12.43
N ALA A 128 -6.68 -33.97 -12.17
CA ALA A 128 -7.44 -34.98 -11.44
C ALA A 128 -8.03 -36.06 -12.36
N ASP A 129 -8.22 -37.26 -11.81
CA ASP A 129 -8.98 -38.32 -12.47
C ASP A 129 -10.47 -37.98 -12.49
N ALA A 130 -11.01 -37.74 -13.70
CA ALA A 130 -12.42 -37.39 -13.89
C ALA A 130 -13.37 -38.45 -13.32
N ASP A 131 -13.02 -39.74 -13.40
CA ASP A 131 -13.87 -40.83 -12.89
C ASP A 131 -14.03 -40.73 -11.36
N ALA A 132 -12.99 -40.26 -10.65
CA ALA A 132 -13.04 -40.03 -9.21
C ALA A 132 -13.96 -38.84 -8.84
N VAL A 133 -14.14 -37.88 -9.76
CA VAL A 133 -14.98 -36.69 -9.56
C VAL A 133 -16.44 -36.98 -9.87
N VAL A 134 -16.74 -37.49 -11.08
CA VAL A 134 -18.11 -37.59 -11.62
C VAL A 134 -18.70 -39.00 -11.64
N GLY A 135 -17.93 -40.04 -11.27
CA GLY A 135 -18.20 -41.43 -11.66
C GLY A 135 -19.62 -41.97 -11.44
N ASP A 136 -20.25 -41.71 -10.29
CA ASP A 136 -21.65 -42.10 -10.02
C ASP A 136 -22.67 -40.98 -10.24
N PHE A 137 -22.21 -39.73 -10.36
CA PHE A 137 -23.04 -38.53 -10.29
C PHE A 137 -24.02 -38.43 -11.45
N ALA A 138 -23.63 -38.86 -12.64
CA ALA A 138 -24.48 -38.88 -13.83
C ALA A 138 -25.78 -39.67 -13.63
N MET A 139 -25.80 -40.63 -12.69
CA MET A 139 -26.95 -41.50 -12.42
C MET A 139 -27.66 -41.16 -11.11
N THR A 140 -27.02 -40.42 -10.21
CA THR A 140 -27.51 -40.20 -8.84
C THR A 140 -27.73 -38.74 -8.47
N GLY A 141 -27.16 -37.80 -9.23
CA GLY A 141 -27.27 -36.37 -8.96
C GLY A 141 -28.65 -35.82 -9.30
N SER A 142 -28.99 -34.68 -8.71
CA SER A 142 -30.22 -33.96 -9.01
C SER A 142 -30.19 -33.39 -10.44
N ASP A 143 -31.37 -33.16 -11.01
CA ASP A 143 -31.55 -32.50 -12.30
C ASP A 143 -32.77 -31.55 -12.25
N PRO A 144 -32.57 -30.22 -12.34
CA PRO A 144 -31.30 -29.50 -12.37
C PRO A 144 -30.43 -29.70 -11.12
N VAL A 145 -29.14 -29.39 -11.22
CA VAL A 145 -28.19 -29.60 -10.12
C VAL A 145 -28.45 -28.63 -8.96
N ASP A 146 -28.59 -29.18 -7.76
CA ASP A 146 -28.73 -28.43 -6.51
C ASP A 146 -27.37 -28.09 -5.89
N ARG A 147 -27.36 -27.13 -4.97
CA ARG A 147 -26.12 -26.64 -4.34
C ARG A 147 -25.45 -27.70 -3.47
N GLY A 148 -26.20 -28.63 -2.88
CA GLY A 148 -25.64 -29.74 -2.11
C GLY A 148 -24.88 -30.74 -2.99
N ASP A 149 -25.40 -31.04 -4.17
CA ASP A 149 -24.74 -31.85 -5.19
C ASP A 149 -23.53 -31.13 -5.82
N MET A 150 -23.63 -29.82 -6.03
CA MET A 150 -22.48 -29.01 -6.45
C MET A 150 -21.35 -29.05 -5.43
N ALA A 151 -21.67 -28.93 -4.13
CA ALA A 151 -20.66 -29.02 -3.08
C ALA A 151 -19.96 -30.38 -3.06
N LEU A 152 -20.71 -31.46 -3.23
CA LEU A 152 -20.16 -32.82 -3.30
C LEU A 152 -19.18 -32.98 -4.47
N LEU A 153 -19.56 -32.54 -5.66
CA LEU A 153 -18.71 -32.63 -6.85
C LEU A 153 -17.41 -31.84 -6.70
N ILE A 154 -17.48 -30.62 -6.18
CA ILE A 154 -16.30 -29.80 -5.96
C ILE A 154 -15.42 -30.39 -4.86
N GLY A 155 -16.00 -30.92 -3.78
CA GLY A 155 -15.24 -31.63 -2.75
C GLY A 155 -14.46 -32.81 -3.34
N ARG A 156 -15.09 -33.61 -4.21
CA ARG A 156 -14.41 -34.73 -4.91
C ARG A 156 -13.31 -34.25 -5.84
N LEU A 157 -13.53 -33.16 -6.59
CA LEU A 157 -12.51 -32.54 -7.43
C LEU A 157 -11.28 -32.17 -6.60
N LEU A 158 -11.48 -31.49 -5.46
CA LEU A 158 -10.40 -31.05 -4.60
C LEU A 158 -9.64 -32.23 -3.98
N VAL A 159 -10.34 -33.28 -3.53
CA VAL A 159 -9.68 -34.51 -3.05
C VAL A 159 -8.84 -35.18 -4.14
N ALA A 160 -9.29 -35.13 -5.40
CA ALA A 160 -8.57 -35.74 -6.51
C ALA A 160 -7.42 -34.88 -7.08
N ALA A 161 -7.46 -33.56 -6.85
CA ALA A 161 -6.54 -32.60 -7.47
C ALA A 161 -5.52 -31.98 -6.51
N THR A 162 -5.83 -31.93 -5.21
CA THR A 162 -4.91 -31.37 -4.21
C THR A 162 -3.87 -32.40 -3.81
N THR A 163 -2.68 -31.91 -3.48
CA THR A 163 -1.52 -32.72 -3.07
C THR A 163 -0.85 -32.07 -1.87
N ASP A 164 0.17 -32.70 -1.31
CA ASP A 164 0.99 -32.11 -0.24
C ASP A 164 1.73 -30.83 -0.69
N GLU A 165 1.81 -30.57 -2.00
CA GLU A 165 2.38 -29.36 -2.60
C GLU A 165 1.33 -28.26 -2.85
N SER A 166 0.04 -28.54 -2.60
CA SER A 166 -1.03 -27.54 -2.66
C SER A 166 -1.03 -26.71 -1.37
N PRO A 167 -1.52 -25.45 -1.39
CA PRO A 167 -1.58 -24.61 -0.18
C PRO A 167 -2.35 -25.28 0.96
N PHE A 168 -3.44 -25.96 0.61
CA PHE A 168 -4.24 -26.77 1.53
C PHE A 168 -4.66 -28.06 0.83
N ASN A 169 -4.46 -29.19 1.51
CA ASN A 169 -4.85 -30.50 1.02
C ASN A 169 -6.27 -30.85 1.48
N VAL A 170 -7.08 -31.43 0.60
CA VAL A 170 -8.44 -31.89 0.92
C VAL A 170 -8.45 -33.41 0.90
N THR A 171 -8.94 -34.03 1.98
CA THR A 171 -8.93 -35.48 2.12
C THR A 171 -10.31 -36.04 2.43
N ASN A 172 -10.48 -37.35 2.19
CA ASN A 172 -11.65 -38.10 2.61
C ASN A 172 -11.34 -38.91 3.87
N ASN A 173 -12.19 -38.77 4.87
CA ASN A 173 -12.21 -39.66 6.03
C ASN A 173 -12.74 -41.04 5.63
N ALA A 174 -12.49 -42.04 6.49
CA ALA A 174 -12.95 -43.42 6.27
C ALA A 174 -14.49 -43.57 6.16
N ASP A 175 -15.24 -42.58 6.63
CA ASP A 175 -16.71 -42.53 6.55
C ASP A 175 -17.23 -41.76 5.31
N GLY A 176 -16.33 -41.33 4.42
CA GLY A 176 -16.65 -40.57 3.21
C GLY A 176 -16.90 -39.08 3.44
N THR A 177 -16.67 -38.55 4.65
CA THR A 177 -16.72 -37.11 4.91
C THR A 177 -15.43 -36.42 4.47
N PHE A 178 -15.55 -35.14 4.10
CA PHE A 178 -14.41 -34.32 3.68
C PHE A 178 -13.71 -33.68 4.89
N ALA A 179 -12.40 -33.49 4.77
CA ALA A 179 -11.59 -32.75 5.72
C ALA A 179 -10.59 -31.86 4.97
N VAL A 180 -10.26 -30.72 5.57
CA VAL A 180 -9.23 -29.80 5.08
C VAL A 180 -8.04 -29.87 6.01
N GLU A 181 -6.86 -30.14 5.47
CA GLU A 181 -5.63 -30.20 6.25
C GLU A 181 -5.32 -28.84 6.89
N GLY A 182 -4.90 -28.85 8.16
CA GLY A 182 -4.68 -27.63 8.94
C GLY A 182 -5.92 -27.08 9.64
N VAL A 183 -7.14 -27.50 9.28
CA VAL A 183 -8.38 -27.03 9.90
C VAL A 183 -8.92 -28.06 10.89
N ALA A 184 -8.72 -27.81 12.18
CA ALA A 184 -9.12 -28.75 13.24
C ALA A 184 -10.64 -28.79 13.47
N THR A 185 -11.32 -27.65 13.29
CA THR A 185 -12.76 -27.49 13.48
C THR A 185 -13.35 -26.69 12.33
N MET A 186 -14.01 -27.38 11.38
CA MET A 186 -14.67 -26.70 10.27
C MET A 186 -15.97 -26.01 10.74
N ASP A 187 -16.11 -24.75 10.36
CA ASP A 187 -17.36 -24.02 10.28
C ASP A 187 -18.35 -24.70 9.33
N TYR A 188 -19.60 -24.31 9.48
CA TYR A 188 -20.69 -24.92 8.74
C TYR A 188 -21.84 -23.96 8.54
N PHE A 189 -22.56 -24.17 7.45
CA PHE A 189 -23.84 -23.52 7.24
C PHE A 189 -24.94 -24.24 8.01
N ALA A 190 -25.68 -23.52 8.85
CA ALA A 190 -26.68 -24.11 9.74
C ALA A 190 -27.80 -24.84 8.97
N ASP A 191 -28.19 -24.32 7.81
CA ASP A 191 -29.18 -24.94 6.93
C ASP A 191 -28.63 -26.16 6.18
N ALA A 192 -27.36 -26.13 5.74
CA ALA A 192 -26.69 -27.32 5.19
C ALA A 192 -26.71 -28.47 6.20
N ARG A 193 -26.29 -28.22 7.45
CA ARG A 193 -26.22 -29.24 8.50
C ARG A 193 -27.57 -29.84 8.90
N SER A 194 -28.65 -29.07 8.73
CA SER A 194 -30.00 -29.55 9.02
C SER A 194 -30.70 -30.23 7.85
N GLN A 195 -30.30 -29.96 6.60
CA GLN A 195 -31.00 -30.41 5.39
C GLN A 195 -30.21 -31.46 4.58
N LEU A 196 -28.89 -31.49 4.69
CA LEU A 196 -28.02 -32.41 3.96
C LEU A 196 -27.69 -33.66 4.78
N ASN A 197 -27.33 -34.74 4.08
CA ASN A 197 -26.68 -35.87 4.73
C ASN A 197 -25.25 -35.48 5.17
N ARG A 198 -24.67 -36.27 6.09
CA ARG A 198 -23.36 -35.99 6.69
C ARG A 198 -22.24 -35.75 5.66
N VAL A 199 -22.25 -36.47 4.54
CA VAL A 199 -21.22 -36.35 3.50
C VAL A 199 -21.35 -35.01 2.77
N LYS A 200 -22.55 -34.68 2.27
CA LYS A 200 -22.81 -33.40 1.58
C LYS A 200 -22.66 -32.20 2.52
N ASP A 201 -23.04 -32.34 3.79
CA ASP A 201 -22.78 -31.32 4.82
C ASP A 201 -21.27 -31.09 5.00
N SER A 202 -20.48 -32.15 5.18
CA SER A 202 -19.03 -32.02 5.31
C SER A 202 -18.37 -31.43 4.06
N ALA A 203 -18.92 -31.69 2.86
CA ALA A 203 -18.47 -31.05 1.63
C ALA A 203 -18.76 -29.54 1.68
N ALA A 204 -19.98 -29.14 2.02
CA ALA A 204 -20.35 -27.72 2.14
C ALA A 204 -19.50 -26.99 3.19
N SER A 205 -19.21 -27.63 4.33
CA SER A 205 -18.27 -27.14 5.35
C SER A 205 -16.85 -26.98 4.80
N ALA A 206 -16.28 -28.02 4.18
CA ALA A 206 -14.93 -27.92 3.62
C ALA A 206 -14.82 -26.80 2.57
N LEU A 207 -15.85 -26.63 1.72
CA LEU A 207 -15.86 -25.55 0.75
C LEU A 207 -16.01 -24.16 1.38
N TYR A 208 -16.66 -24.07 2.55
CA TYR A 208 -16.69 -22.83 3.32
C TYR A 208 -15.29 -22.46 3.79
N GLU A 209 -14.57 -23.39 4.41
CA GLU A 209 -13.18 -23.17 4.88
C GLU A 209 -12.24 -22.74 3.77
N LEU A 210 -12.42 -23.32 2.59
CA LEU A 210 -11.60 -23.02 1.43
C LEU A 210 -12.00 -21.71 0.74
N GLY A 211 -13.04 -21.03 1.22
CA GLY A 211 -13.61 -19.83 0.60
C GLY A 211 -14.25 -20.09 -0.77
N VAL A 212 -14.52 -21.36 -1.10
CA VAL A 212 -15.14 -21.78 -2.37
C VAL A 212 -16.65 -21.60 -2.31
N ALA A 213 -17.26 -21.84 -1.15
CA ALA A 213 -18.67 -21.61 -0.86
C ALA A 213 -18.86 -20.36 0.02
N GLU A 214 -19.39 -19.28 -0.55
CA GLU A 214 -19.66 -18.02 0.18
C GLU A 214 -21.11 -17.95 0.74
N GLY A 215 -21.90 -19.00 0.52
CA GLY A 215 -23.33 -19.01 0.87
C GLY A 215 -24.21 -18.15 -0.05
N THR A 216 -25.43 -17.86 0.41
CA THR A 216 -26.43 -17.01 -0.26
C THR A 216 -26.74 -15.74 0.55
N GLY A 217 -25.92 -15.44 1.57
CA GLY A 217 -26.13 -14.36 2.53
C GLY A 217 -26.81 -14.83 3.83
N MET A 218 -26.68 -14.02 4.89
CA MET A 218 -27.23 -14.29 6.24
C MET A 218 -26.78 -15.63 6.85
N GLY A 219 -25.62 -16.16 6.46
CA GLY A 219 -25.09 -17.44 6.94
C GLY A 219 -25.76 -18.70 6.35
N TYR A 220 -26.54 -18.57 5.27
CA TYR A 220 -27.20 -19.70 4.62
C TYR A 220 -26.42 -20.26 3.42
N PHE A 221 -26.44 -21.58 3.25
CA PHE A 221 -25.94 -22.23 2.05
C PHE A 221 -27.00 -22.39 0.97
N SER A 222 -28.27 -22.56 1.34
CA SER A 222 -29.41 -22.92 0.49
C SER A 222 -29.21 -24.22 -0.30
N PRO A 223 -29.00 -25.38 0.35
CA PRO A 223 -28.58 -26.62 -0.31
C PRO A 223 -29.54 -27.15 -1.37
N ALA A 224 -30.84 -26.90 -1.21
CA ALA A 224 -31.88 -27.37 -2.13
C ALA A 224 -32.14 -26.42 -3.33
N SER A 225 -31.48 -25.26 -3.38
CA SER A 225 -31.62 -24.34 -4.50
C SER A 225 -30.83 -24.82 -5.71
N THR A 226 -31.38 -24.62 -6.91
CA THR A 226 -30.69 -24.93 -8.17
C THR A 226 -29.49 -24.01 -8.37
N VAL A 227 -28.50 -24.51 -9.09
CA VAL A 227 -27.28 -23.78 -9.43
C VAL A 227 -27.41 -23.21 -10.85
N SER A 228 -27.27 -21.90 -10.99
CA SER A 228 -27.16 -21.27 -12.30
C SER A 228 -25.77 -21.51 -12.92
N ARG A 229 -25.67 -21.47 -14.25
CA ARG A 229 -24.39 -21.62 -14.96
C ARG A 229 -23.34 -20.60 -14.52
N GLY A 230 -23.74 -19.37 -14.21
CA GLY A 230 -22.84 -18.36 -13.65
C GLY A 230 -22.34 -18.70 -12.24
N ALA A 231 -23.23 -19.19 -11.37
CA ALA A 231 -22.83 -19.63 -10.03
C ALA A 231 -21.91 -20.86 -10.09
N MET A 232 -22.21 -21.83 -10.95
CA MET A 232 -21.34 -22.98 -11.22
C MET A 232 -19.94 -22.53 -11.64
N ALA A 233 -19.85 -21.55 -12.54
CA ALA A 233 -18.55 -21.02 -12.97
C ALA A 233 -17.73 -20.46 -11.81
N ALA A 234 -18.38 -19.74 -10.89
CA ALA A 234 -17.71 -19.21 -9.70
C ALA A 234 -17.21 -20.32 -8.76
N PHE A 235 -18.02 -21.36 -8.52
CA PHE A 235 -17.60 -22.52 -7.71
C PHE A 235 -16.39 -23.23 -8.32
N ILE A 236 -16.42 -23.58 -9.60
CA ILE A 236 -15.31 -24.27 -10.27
C ILE A 236 -14.06 -23.39 -10.27
N THR A 237 -14.20 -22.10 -10.60
CA THR A 237 -13.07 -21.16 -10.64
C THR A 237 -12.38 -21.04 -9.27
N ARG A 238 -13.17 -20.89 -8.19
CA ARG A 238 -12.61 -20.84 -6.83
C ARG A 238 -12.02 -22.17 -6.39
N ALA A 239 -12.58 -23.30 -6.82
CA ALA A 239 -12.01 -24.61 -6.55
C ALA A 239 -10.66 -24.82 -7.25
N LEU A 240 -10.55 -24.42 -8.52
CA LEU A 240 -9.29 -24.52 -9.27
C LEU A 240 -8.14 -23.72 -8.63
N ALA A 241 -8.46 -22.65 -7.88
CA ALA A 241 -7.48 -21.84 -7.16
C ALA A 241 -6.66 -22.66 -6.13
N HIS A 242 -7.27 -23.70 -5.56
CA HIS A 242 -6.64 -24.65 -4.62
C HIS A 242 -5.83 -25.75 -5.30
N THR A 243 -5.91 -25.85 -6.63
CA THR A 243 -5.19 -26.85 -7.43
C THR A 243 -3.99 -26.22 -8.13
N THR A 244 -3.21 -27.03 -8.84
CA THR A 244 -2.10 -26.54 -9.68
C THR A 244 -2.56 -25.82 -10.95
N ALA A 245 -3.86 -25.73 -11.25
CA ALA A 245 -4.37 -25.12 -12.48
C ALA A 245 -4.00 -23.63 -12.58
N ARG A 246 -3.12 -23.28 -13.52
CA ARG A 246 -2.71 -21.90 -13.82
C ARG A 246 -2.65 -21.70 -15.35
N PRO A 247 -2.70 -20.45 -15.85
CA PRO A 247 -2.57 -20.17 -17.27
C PRO A 247 -1.27 -20.74 -17.87
N GLU A 248 -1.29 -21.02 -19.17
CA GLU A 248 -0.09 -21.44 -19.92
C GLU A 248 1.03 -20.40 -19.78
N GLY A 249 2.27 -20.86 -19.72
CA GLY A 249 3.46 -20.02 -19.63
C GLY A 249 3.78 -19.64 -18.18
N VAL A 250 4.40 -18.48 -18.01
CA VAL A 250 4.77 -17.94 -16.69
C VAL A 250 3.63 -17.04 -16.20
N THR A 251 3.24 -17.23 -14.95
CA THR A 251 2.33 -16.32 -14.26
C THR A 251 2.92 -15.93 -12.91
N ILE A 252 2.62 -14.71 -12.47
CA ILE A 252 3.08 -14.17 -11.20
C ILE A 252 1.89 -13.60 -10.42
N GLN A 253 1.84 -13.90 -9.13
CA GLN A 253 0.74 -13.51 -8.24
C GLN A 253 1.30 -13.08 -6.89
N SER A 254 0.60 -12.16 -6.24
CA SER A 254 0.89 -11.74 -4.86
C SER A 254 -0.40 -11.83 -4.05
N HIS A 255 -0.28 -12.30 -2.81
CA HIS A 255 -1.40 -12.52 -1.89
C HIS A 255 -1.15 -11.87 -0.53
N THR A 256 0.08 -12.02 -0.05
CA THR A 256 0.64 -11.38 1.13
C THR A 256 1.50 -10.20 0.67
N PRO A 257 1.47 -9.04 1.36
CA PRO A 257 2.30 -7.89 1.00
C PRO A 257 3.78 -8.29 0.86
N GLY A 258 4.31 -8.18 -0.36
CA GLY A 258 5.70 -8.50 -0.67
C GLY A 258 6.02 -9.91 -1.07
N GLU A 259 5.13 -10.87 -0.85
CA GLU A 259 5.36 -12.23 -1.29
C GLU A 259 4.79 -12.42 -2.69
N VAL A 260 5.56 -13.13 -3.51
CA VAL A 260 5.13 -13.53 -4.85
C VAL A 260 5.23 -15.03 -5.04
N THR A 261 4.27 -15.57 -5.77
CA THR A 261 4.30 -16.93 -6.30
C THR A 261 4.40 -16.85 -7.81
N ILE A 262 5.42 -17.50 -8.36
CA ILE A 262 5.60 -17.68 -9.80
C ILE A 262 5.18 -19.10 -10.15
N SER A 263 4.33 -19.24 -11.17
CA SER A 263 3.85 -20.53 -11.65
C SER A 263 4.16 -20.69 -13.12
N VAL A 264 4.75 -21.84 -13.50
CA VAL A 264 5.08 -22.18 -14.89
C VAL A 264 4.23 -23.37 -15.36
N ARG A 265 3.54 -23.21 -16.49
CA ARG A 265 2.67 -24.23 -17.09
C ARG A 265 2.96 -24.47 -18.56
N ASP A 266 2.74 -25.71 -19.00
CA ASP A 266 2.78 -26.06 -20.42
C ASP A 266 1.48 -25.68 -21.15
N ALA A 267 1.44 -25.92 -22.46
CA ALA A 267 0.27 -25.66 -23.31
C ALA A 267 -1.00 -26.46 -22.95
N ASN A 268 -0.88 -27.47 -22.08
CA ASN A 268 -2.01 -28.23 -21.55
C ASN A 268 -2.34 -27.82 -20.11
N PHE A 269 -1.81 -26.70 -19.63
CA PHE A 269 -1.97 -26.16 -18.28
C PHE A 269 -1.35 -27.04 -17.18
N ARG A 270 -0.45 -27.98 -17.54
CA ARG A 270 0.19 -28.88 -16.57
C ARG A 270 1.39 -28.20 -15.91
N PRO A 271 1.64 -28.47 -14.61
CA PRO A 271 2.79 -27.93 -13.90
C PRO A 271 4.10 -28.40 -14.53
N LEU A 272 4.99 -27.46 -14.84
CA LEU A 272 6.31 -27.77 -15.38
C LEU A 272 7.34 -27.75 -14.24
N ALA A 273 7.72 -28.95 -13.78
CA ALA A 273 8.72 -29.09 -12.72
C ALA A 273 10.15 -28.89 -13.24
N ASN A 274 11.01 -28.30 -12.41
CA ASN A 274 12.41 -27.96 -12.74
C ASN A 274 12.56 -27.01 -13.94
N ALA A 275 11.55 -26.16 -14.20
CA ALA A 275 11.66 -25.08 -15.17
C ALA A 275 12.55 -23.98 -14.58
N VAL A 276 13.52 -23.49 -15.35
CA VAL A 276 14.40 -22.39 -14.92
C VAL A 276 13.63 -21.08 -15.03
N VAL A 277 13.66 -20.27 -13.97
CA VAL A 277 12.97 -18.99 -13.88
C VAL A 277 13.95 -17.90 -13.45
N ASP A 278 14.04 -16.86 -14.26
CA ASP A 278 14.71 -15.61 -13.90
C ASP A 278 13.68 -14.66 -13.30
N VAL A 279 14.00 -14.13 -12.11
CA VAL A 279 13.14 -13.20 -11.37
C VAL A 279 13.94 -11.94 -11.09
N PHE A 280 13.40 -10.80 -11.50
CA PHE A 280 14.06 -9.51 -11.34
C PHE A 280 13.02 -8.41 -11.14
N SER A 281 13.46 -7.25 -10.64
CA SER A 281 12.53 -6.22 -10.20
C SER A 281 13.08 -4.80 -10.41
N VAL A 282 12.17 -3.84 -10.46
CA VAL A 282 12.43 -2.41 -10.61
C VAL A 282 11.46 -1.60 -9.76
N SER A 283 11.88 -0.41 -9.32
CA SER A 283 10.96 0.55 -8.71
C SER A 283 9.86 0.95 -9.71
N ASP A 284 8.61 1.02 -9.29
CA ASP A 284 7.46 1.41 -10.15
C ASP A 284 7.64 2.81 -10.73
N THR A 285 8.24 3.72 -9.96
CA THR A 285 8.59 5.08 -10.43
C THR A 285 9.57 5.11 -11.60
N ARG A 286 10.25 3.98 -11.86
CA ARG A 286 11.26 3.81 -12.91
C ARG A 286 10.94 2.64 -13.84
N ILE A 287 9.69 2.17 -13.87
CA ILE A 287 9.29 1.03 -14.72
C ILE A 287 9.60 1.27 -16.21
N ASP A 288 9.50 2.52 -16.67
CA ASP A 288 9.83 2.93 -18.04
C ASP A 288 11.32 2.80 -18.38
N GLU A 289 12.18 2.63 -17.37
CA GLU A 289 13.63 2.46 -17.52
C GLU A 289 14.09 1.00 -17.48
N ALA A 290 13.18 0.06 -17.20
CA ALA A 290 13.49 -1.38 -17.09
C ALA A 290 14.07 -1.96 -18.39
N PHE A 291 13.60 -1.43 -19.53
CA PHE A 291 14.06 -1.81 -20.86
C PHE A 291 14.56 -0.59 -21.61
N ASN A 292 15.65 -0.77 -22.35
CA ASN A 292 16.20 0.22 -23.25
C ASN A 292 15.25 0.45 -24.45
N ALA A 293 15.49 1.54 -25.18
CA ALA A 293 14.69 1.89 -26.37
C ALA A 293 14.76 0.84 -27.49
N ASP A 294 15.78 -0.04 -27.49
CA ASP A 294 15.91 -1.17 -28.42
C ASP A 294 15.20 -2.44 -27.94
N GLY A 295 14.55 -2.41 -26.77
CA GLY A 295 13.87 -3.54 -26.16
C GLY A 295 14.74 -4.40 -25.25
N SER A 296 16.06 -4.20 -25.23
CA SER A 296 16.97 -4.96 -24.36
C SER A 296 16.85 -4.55 -22.90
N CYS A 297 17.10 -5.47 -21.97
CA CYS A 297 17.09 -5.14 -20.54
C CYS A 297 18.16 -4.13 -20.14
N ASN A 298 17.76 -3.18 -19.28
CA ASN A 298 18.65 -2.23 -18.66
C ASN A 298 19.19 -2.77 -17.32
N LYS A 299 20.09 -3.76 -17.39
CA LYS A 299 20.59 -4.49 -16.21
C LYS A 299 21.02 -3.58 -15.02
N PRO A 300 21.69 -2.43 -15.21
CA PRO A 300 22.04 -1.53 -14.11
C PRO A 300 20.86 -0.94 -13.32
N ARG A 301 19.65 -0.94 -13.88
CA ARG A 301 18.42 -0.45 -13.24
C ARG A 301 17.60 -1.56 -12.58
N LEU A 302 17.95 -2.81 -12.84
CA LEU A 302 17.22 -3.98 -12.39
C LEU A 302 17.94 -4.65 -11.22
N ARG A 303 17.16 -5.16 -10.27
CA ARG A 303 17.66 -6.02 -9.19
C ARG A 303 17.28 -7.46 -9.50
N GLY A 304 18.21 -8.40 -9.40
CA GLY A 304 17.88 -9.82 -9.43
C GLY A 304 17.32 -10.27 -8.07
N GLU A 305 16.23 -11.04 -8.10
CA GLU A 305 15.57 -11.62 -6.93
C GLU A 305 16.07 -13.06 -6.74
N GLY A 306 17.28 -13.20 -6.19
CA GLY A 306 17.93 -14.49 -5.97
C GLY A 306 19.07 -14.84 -6.94
N ASP A 307 19.28 -14.03 -7.99
CA ASP A 307 20.43 -14.13 -8.89
C ASP A 307 21.13 -12.77 -9.11
N THR A 308 22.36 -12.80 -9.61
CA THR A 308 23.22 -11.65 -9.91
C THR A 308 23.19 -11.20 -11.37
N SER A 309 22.53 -11.93 -12.27
CA SER A 309 22.45 -11.66 -13.70
C SER A 309 20.99 -11.54 -14.19
N PRO A 310 20.27 -10.49 -13.77
CA PRO A 310 18.89 -10.29 -14.22
C PRO A 310 18.81 -10.20 -15.75
N CYS A 311 17.67 -10.64 -16.28
CA CYS A 311 17.30 -10.71 -17.69
C CYS A 311 18.05 -11.74 -18.55
N GLU A 312 18.59 -12.78 -17.95
CA GLU A 312 19.31 -13.83 -18.67
C GLU A 312 19.16 -15.16 -17.94
N ILE A 313 18.70 -16.19 -18.65
CA ILE A 313 18.51 -17.52 -18.05
C ILE A 313 19.88 -18.12 -17.72
N GLY A 314 20.23 -18.07 -16.44
CA GLY A 314 21.51 -18.47 -15.87
C GLY A 314 21.53 -19.89 -15.31
N ALA A 315 22.71 -20.33 -14.89
CA ALA A 315 22.88 -21.58 -14.15
C ALA A 315 22.56 -21.41 -12.65
N THR A 316 22.47 -20.17 -12.18
CA THR A 316 22.19 -19.77 -10.80
C THR A 316 20.73 -19.39 -10.57
N ASP A 317 19.95 -19.35 -11.64
CA ASP A 317 18.52 -19.05 -11.59
C ASP A 317 17.74 -20.13 -10.84
N ALA A 318 16.60 -19.71 -10.32
CA ALA A 318 15.71 -20.57 -9.60
C ALA A 318 15.08 -21.63 -10.51
N VAL A 319 14.65 -22.73 -9.91
CA VAL A 319 13.88 -23.76 -10.59
C VAL A 319 12.56 -24.00 -9.88
N THR A 320 11.51 -24.23 -10.65
CA THR A 320 10.20 -24.58 -10.10
C THR A 320 10.21 -25.94 -9.40
N GLY A 321 9.39 -26.07 -8.36
CA GLY A 321 9.14 -27.33 -7.66
C GLY A 321 8.30 -28.32 -8.48
N LEU A 322 7.89 -29.43 -7.85
CA LEU A 322 7.05 -30.44 -8.51
C LEU A 322 5.65 -29.93 -8.88
N SER A 323 5.14 -28.95 -8.13
CA SER A 323 3.91 -28.20 -8.40
C SER A 323 4.03 -27.23 -9.58
N GLY A 324 5.23 -27.08 -10.16
CA GLY A 324 5.50 -26.07 -11.18
C GLY A 324 5.50 -24.64 -10.64
N ASP A 325 5.55 -24.48 -9.32
CA ASP A 325 5.57 -23.18 -8.65
C ASP A 325 6.94 -22.89 -8.04
N TYR A 326 7.27 -21.62 -7.92
CA TYR A 326 8.47 -21.09 -7.28
C TYR A 326 8.09 -19.84 -6.48
N SER A 327 8.59 -19.73 -5.24
CA SER A 327 8.47 -18.51 -4.45
C SER A 327 9.86 -18.07 -4.01
N PRO A 328 10.29 -16.84 -4.38
CA PRO A 328 11.58 -16.29 -3.96
C PRO A 328 11.60 -15.83 -2.50
N GLY A 329 10.48 -15.96 -1.77
CA GLY A 329 10.27 -15.37 -0.45
C GLY A 329 9.78 -13.93 -0.52
N THR A 330 9.90 -13.20 0.58
CA THR A 330 9.53 -11.79 0.66
C THR A 330 10.46 -10.94 -0.20
N ILE A 331 9.88 -10.16 -1.11
CA ILE A 331 10.60 -9.17 -1.90
C ILE A 331 10.96 -8.00 -0.98
N GLU A 332 12.22 -7.91 -0.58
CA GLU A 332 12.71 -6.86 0.31
C GLU A 332 12.77 -5.48 -0.37
N ASN A 333 12.68 -4.41 0.43
CA ASN A 333 12.84 -3.01 -0.01
C ASN A 333 11.77 -2.53 -1.02
N VAL A 334 10.50 -2.91 -0.83
CA VAL A 334 9.38 -2.27 -1.55
C VAL A 334 9.08 -0.92 -0.89
N GLN A 335 9.61 0.15 -1.48
CA GLN A 335 9.52 1.54 -1.01
C GLN A 335 8.15 2.20 -1.28
N PRO A 336 7.89 3.39 -0.67
CA PRO A 336 6.82 4.28 -1.10
C PRO A 336 6.93 4.62 -2.58
N GLY A 337 5.96 4.14 -3.35
CA GLY A 337 5.96 4.22 -4.82
C GLY A 337 5.76 2.87 -5.50
N GLY A 338 5.98 1.75 -4.81
CA GLY A 338 5.76 0.40 -5.33
C GLY A 338 6.95 -0.18 -6.09
N ARG A 339 6.92 -1.49 -6.33
CA ARG A 339 7.98 -2.24 -7.02
C ARG A 339 7.38 -3.27 -7.97
N THR A 340 7.79 -3.24 -9.22
CA THR A 340 7.35 -4.22 -10.22
C THR A 340 8.33 -5.36 -10.28
N VAL A 341 7.82 -6.57 -10.03
CA VAL A 341 8.56 -7.83 -10.14
C VAL A 341 8.20 -8.48 -11.46
N PHE A 342 9.22 -8.92 -12.17
CA PHE A 342 9.15 -9.65 -13.43
C PHE A 342 9.60 -11.09 -13.21
N ALA A 343 8.99 -12.01 -13.94
CA ALA A 343 9.39 -13.41 -14.00
C ALA A 343 9.36 -13.89 -15.45
N TRP A 344 10.38 -14.65 -15.83
CA TRP A 344 10.50 -15.20 -17.17
C TRP A 344 11.18 -16.57 -17.18
N THR A 345 10.89 -17.38 -18.19
CA THR A 345 11.47 -18.72 -18.37
C THR A 345 11.95 -18.89 -19.81
N GLY A 346 13.01 -19.66 -20.01
CA GLY A 346 13.64 -19.89 -21.32
C GLY A 346 14.71 -20.98 -21.26
N GLU A 347 15.48 -21.15 -22.34
CA GLU A 347 16.65 -22.02 -22.36
C GLU A 347 17.87 -21.32 -21.79
N GLN A 348 18.86 -22.08 -21.32
CA GLN A 348 20.07 -21.53 -20.74
C GLN A 348 20.81 -20.61 -21.72
N GLY A 349 21.05 -19.37 -21.29
CA GLY A 349 21.69 -18.31 -22.09
C GLY A 349 20.72 -17.43 -22.88
N ASP A 350 19.41 -17.72 -22.83
CA ASP A 350 18.40 -16.86 -23.43
C ASP A 350 18.28 -15.55 -22.66
N LYS A 351 17.93 -14.47 -23.38
CA LYS A 351 17.81 -13.12 -22.84
C LYS A 351 16.44 -12.56 -23.09
N VAL A 352 15.84 -11.96 -22.07
CA VAL A 352 14.50 -11.40 -22.18
C VAL A 352 14.53 -10.00 -22.79
N GLU A 353 13.54 -9.73 -23.64
CA GLU A 353 13.29 -8.42 -24.25
C GLU A 353 11.93 -7.88 -23.81
N ASN A 354 11.73 -6.57 -23.94
CA ASN A 354 10.46 -5.95 -23.62
C ASN A 354 9.30 -6.56 -24.43
N GLY A 355 8.30 -7.10 -23.73
CA GLY A 355 7.16 -7.76 -24.36
C GLY A 355 7.47 -9.14 -24.93
N ALA A 356 8.57 -9.78 -24.49
CA ALA A 356 8.85 -11.18 -24.80
C ALA A 356 7.67 -12.08 -24.40
N GLU A 357 7.46 -13.12 -25.21
CA GLU A 357 6.45 -14.14 -24.90
C GLU A 357 6.80 -14.84 -23.59
N GLY A 358 5.82 -14.98 -22.70
CA GLY A 358 6.00 -15.57 -21.37
C GLY A 358 6.66 -14.66 -20.33
N LEU A 359 6.92 -13.37 -20.62
CA LEU A 359 7.33 -12.40 -19.60
C LEU A 359 6.10 -11.98 -18.78
N ALA A 360 6.09 -12.34 -17.49
CA ALA A 360 5.04 -11.97 -16.56
C ALA A 360 5.52 -10.89 -15.60
N SER A 361 4.61 -10.03 -15.14
CA SER A 361 4.93 -8.99 -14.16
C SER A 361 3.79 -8.69 -13.20
N ILE A 362 4.12 -8.29 -11.98
CA ILE A 362 3.18 -7.74 -11.00
C ILE A 362 3.80 -6.54 -10.30
N SER A 363 3.01 -5.49 -10.07
CA SER A 363 3.40 -4.35 -9.25
C SER A 363 2.99 -4.62 -7.81
N LEU A 364 3.98 -4.67 -6.92
CA LEU A 364 3.82 -4.78 -5.48
C LEU A 364 3.72 -3.38 -4.90
N THR A 365 2.69 -3.14 -4.11
CA THR A 365 2.65 -2.01 -3.18
C THR A 365 3.36 -2.41 -1.88
N GLU A 366 3.74 -1.42 -1.06
CA GLU A 366 4.58 -1.58 0.16
C GLU A 366 4.40 -2.93 0.88
N THR A 367 5.52 -3.65 1.02
CA THR A 367 5.68 -4.81 1.91
C THR A 367 5.33 -4.44 3.33
N ALA A 368 4.78 -5.39 4.09
CA ALA A 368 4.69 -5.27 5.55
C ALA A 368 6.08 -4.83 6.08
N PRO A 369 6.14 -3.72 6.82
CA PRO A 369 7.43 -3.14 7.13
C PRO A 369 8.20 -3.96 8.20
N ALA A 370 9.44 -3.58 8.54
CA ALA A 370 10.32 -4.27 9.50
C ALA A 370 9.61 -4.65 10.83
N THR A 371 10.15 -5.59 11.62
CA THR A 371 9.52 -5.97 12.90
C THR A 371 9.45 -4.78 13.86
N ALA A 372 8.24 -4.44 14.32
CA ALA A 372 8.02 -3.28 15.18
C ALA A 372 8.71 -3.39 16.54
N THR A 373 9.38 -2.31 16.95
CA THR A 373 9.91 -2.16 18.32
C THR A 373 9.22 -1.04 19.10
N ASN A 374 8.59 -0.08 18.42
CA ASN A 374 7.89 1.06 19.02
C ASN A 374 6.62 1.42 18.22
N ALA A 375 5.88 2.42 18.67
CA ALA A 375 4.80 3.04 17.91
C ALA A 375 4.85 4.57 17.97
N LYS A 376 4.56 5.20 16.84
CA LYS A 376 4.45 6.64 16.64
C LYS A 376 2.97 7.04 16.56
N VAL A 377 2.54 7.94 17.44
CA VAL A 377 1.17 8.45 17.47
C VAL A 377 1.13 9.87 16.89
N THR A 378 0.32 10.09 15.86
CA THR A 378 0.18 11.38 15.17
C THR A 378 -1.27 11.77 14.97
N THR A 379 -1.54 13.03 14.66
CA THR A 379 -2.89 13.52 14.31
C THR A 379 -2.87 14.28 13.00
N ASP A 380 -4.01 14.34 12.32
CA ASP A 380 -4.21 15.16 11.11
C ASP A 380 -4.53 16.64 11.43
N LEU A 381 -4.34 17.09 12.67
CA LEU A 381 -4.52 18.49 13.04
C LEU A 381 -3.54 19.35 12.23
N ALA A 382 -4.08 20.37 11.54
CA ALA A 382 -3.30 21.18 10.61
C ALA A 382 -2.05 21.78 11.27
N LYS A 383 -0.90 21.69 10.61
CA LYS A 383 0.38 22.23 11.12
C LYS A 383 0.23 23.71 11.48
N GLY A 384 0.51 24.04 12.74
CA GLY A 384 0.38 25.40 13.29
C GLY A 384 -1.01 25.73 13.86
N ALA A 385 -1.99 24.85 13.72
CA ALA A 385 -3.24 24.92 14.46
C ALA A 385 -3.01 24.44 15.90
N ASN A 386 -3.70 25.06 16.84
CA ASN A 386 -3.77 24.61 18.23
C ASN A 386 -5.22 24.37 18.68
N ARG A 387 -6.19 24.57 17.77
CA ARG A 387 -7.60 24.29 17.97
C ARG A 387 -8.20 23.60 16.75
N ALA A 388 -9.22 22.79 16.97
CA ALA A 388 -10.12 22.25 15.96
C ALA A 388 -11.50 22.95 16.07
N ALA A 389 -12.24 23.04 14.96
CA ALA A 389 -13.59 23.60 15.00
C ALA A 389 -14.59 22.56 15.55
N PHE A 390 -15.63 22.98 16.27
CA PHE A 390 -16.70 22.05 16.65
C PHE A 390 -17.31 21.34 15.43
N GLY A 391 -17.66 20.06 15.61
CA GLY A 391 -18.15 19.20 14.52
C GLY A 391 -17.10 18.77 13.50
N SER A 392 -15.86 19.28 13.56
CA SER A 392 -14.75 18.72 12.79
C SER A 392 -14.31 17.36 13.35
N THR A 393 -13.73 16.54 12.50
CA THR A 393 -13.20 15.22 12.86
C THR A 393 -11.69 15.26 12.72
N ILE A 394 -10.99 14.90 13.80
CA ILE A 394 -9.53 14.75 13.81
C ILE A 394 -9.23 13.24 13.82
N THR A 395 -8.40 12.80 12.89
CA THR A 395 -7.93 11.43 12.77
C THR A 395 -6.62 11.29 13.53
N VAL A 396 -6.61 10.43 14.53
CA VAL A 396 -5.40 10.00 15.25
C VAL A 396 -4.90 8.72 14.60
N THR A 397 -3.63 8.71 14.22
CA THR A 397 -2.96 7.57 13.59
C THR A 397 -1.91 7.01 14.54
N ILE A 398 -1.94 5.71 14.76
CA ILE A 398 -0.90 4.95 15.43
C ILE A 398 -0.18 4.16 14.33
N GLN A 399 1.11 4.40 14.17
CA GLN A 399 1.98 3.74 13.20
C GLN A 399 3.04 2.98 13.97
N LEU A 400 3.14 1.66 13.79
CA LEU A 400 4.24 0.88 14.30
C LEU A 400 5.53 1.32 13.60
N VAL A 401 6.61 1.42 14.37
CA VAL A 401 7.94 1.75 13.86
C VAL A 401 9.02 0.80 14.38
N ASP A 402 10.09 0.64 13.61
CA ASP A 402 11.24 -0.19 13.96
C ASP A 402 12.20 0.55 14.93
N ALA A 403 13.36 -0.04 15.18
CA ALA A 403 14.33 0.51 16.12
C ALA A 403 14.93 1.84 15.63
N ASP A 404 14.87 2.07 14.32
CA ASP A 404 15.39 3.23 13.62
C ASP A 404 14.28 4.26 13.28
N GLY A 405 13.04 4.03 13.75
CA GLY A 405 11.90 4.92 13.51
C GLY A 405 11.26 4.82 12.12
N GLY A 406 11.68 3.86 11.29
CA GLY A 406 11.01 3.55 10.02
C GLY A 406 9.68 2.83 10.25
N ASP A 407 8.72 2.96 9.34
CA ASP A 407 7.45 2.24 9.45
C ASP A 407 7.75 0.73 9.61
N ALA A 408 6.99 0.07 10.50
CA ALA A 408 7.14 -1.34 10.91
C ALA A 408 5.82 -2.11 10.76
N GLY A 409 5.86 -3.41 10.44
CA GLY A 409 4.70 -4.28 10.45
C GLY A 409 4.42 -4.86 11.85
N PRO A 410 3.20 -5.36 12.10
CA PRO A 410 2.90 -6.01 13.37
C PRO A 410 3.75 -7.29 13.55
N PRO A 411 4.15 -7.63 14.79
CA PRO A 411 4.90 -8.86 15.07
C PRO A 411 4.04 -10.12 14.84
N ASP A 412 4.70 -11.28 14.78
CA ASP A 412 4.02 -12.58 14.69
C ASP A 412 3.02 -12.75 15.85
N GLY A 413 1.72 -12.70 15.53
CA GLY A 413 0.63 -12.69 16.52
C GLY A 413 -0.20 -11.40 16.57
N GLY A 414 0.13 -10.39 15.75
CA GLY A 414 -0.60 -9.12 15.66
C GLY A 414 -0.21 -8.12 16.75
N ALA A 415 -0.74 -6.90 16.64
CA ALA A 415 -0.62 -5.87 17.67
C ALA A 415 -1.97 -5.17 17.87
N SER A 416 -2.31 -4.85 19.11
CA SER A 416 -3.56 -4.18 19.46
C SER A 416 -3.33 -3.04 20.45
N TYR A 417 -4.11 -1.98 20.27
CA TYR A 417 -4.04 -0.76 21.07
C TYR A 417 -5.34 -0.49 21.80
N ARG A 418 -5.24 -0.22 23.11
CA ARG A 418 -6.34 0.36 23.88
C ARG A 418 -6.31 1.87 23.73
N VAL A 419 -7.43 2.43 23.30
CA VAL A 419 -7.62 3.87 23.19
C VAL A 419 -8.65 4.31 24.19
N VAL A 420 -8.28 5.24 25.06
CA VAL A 420 -9.20 5.91 25.99
C VAL A 420 -9.36 7.35 25.55
N VAL A 421 -10.56 7.74 25.13
CA VAL A 421 -10.88 9.13 24.76
C VAL A 421 -11.73 9.74 25.86
N ARG A 422 -11.26 10.85 26.43
CA ARG A 422 -11.96 11.64 27.45
C ARG A 422 -12.31 13.00 26.87
N SER A 423 -13.60 13.33 26.85
CA SER A 423 -14.06 14.67 26.51
C SER A 423 -14.41 15.42 27.80
N LEU A 424 -13.84 16.61 27.98
CA LEU A 424 -14.10 17.51 29.10
C LEU A 424 -14.47 18.89 28.55
N VAL A 425 -15.66 19.37 28.91
CA VAL A 425 -16.05 20.75 28.66
C VAL A 425 -15.14 21.65 29.52
N ALA A 426 -14.34 22.48 28.86
CA ALA A 426 -13.28 23.27 29.47
C ALA A 426 -13.78 24.65 29.89
N ASP A 427 -14.50 25.33 29.00
CA ASP A 427 -15.08 26.64 29.28
C ASP A 427 -16.41 26.77 28.52
N LEU A 428 -17.42 27.28 29.22
CA LEU A 428 -18.69 27.71 28.64
C LEU A 428 -18.76 29.22 28.82
N ASN A 429 -19.11 29.94 27.76
CA ASN A 429 -19.37 31.38 27.76
C ASN A 429 -18.18 32.23 28.21
N ALA A 430 -16.96 31.90 27.77
CA ALA A 430 -15.77 32.67 28.12
C ALA A 430 -15.75 34.03 27.42
N ALA A 431 -15.68 35.14 28.18
CA ALA A 431 -15.81 36.51 27.67
C ALA A 431 -14.66 37.02 26.75
N SER A 432 -13.61 36.21 26.52
CA SER A 432 -12.53 36.51 25.55
C SER A 432 -11.60 35.30 25.36
N ASP A 433 -10.98 35.16 24.17
CA ASP A 433 -9.92 34.18 23.87
C ASP A 433 -8.57 34.48 24.57
N ASP A 434 -8.49 35.52 25.42
CA ASP A 434 -7.28 35.92 26.19
C ASP A 434 -7.09 35.12 27.49
N LEU A 435 -7.82 34.02 27.65
CA LEU A 435 -7.69 33.14 28.80
C LEU A 435 -6.46 32.25 28.61
N ALA A 436 -5.49 32.39 29.52
CA ALA A 436 -4.38 31.45 29.69
C ALA A 436 -4.92 30.01 29.63
N GLU A 437 -4.15 29.09 29.02
CA GLU A 437 -4.49 27.66 28.97
C GLU A 437 -5.00 27.22 30.35
N PRO A 438 -6.25 26.76 30.48
CA PRO A 438 -6.79 26.40 31.79
C PRO A 438 -5.88 25.36 32.44
N THR A 439 -5.30 25.73 33.57
CA THR A 439 -4.18 25.01 34.20
C THR A 439 -4.62 23.87 35.10
N ASP A 440 -5.91 23.71 35.37
CA ASP A 440 -6.48 22.54 36.03
C ASP A 440 -8.01 22.59 35.86
N LEU A 441 -8.59 21.59 35.21
CA LEU A 441 -10.05 21.46 35.08
C LEU A 441 -10.53 20.27 35.91
N THR A 442 -11.27 20.56 36.96
CA THR A 442 -12.04 19.55 37.70
C THR A 442 -13.28 19.18 36.90
N ALA A 443 -13.49 17.88 36.66
CA ALA A 443 -14.62 17.35 35.90
C ALA A 443 -15.97 17.98 36.31
N THR A 444 -16.64 18.64 35.37
CA THR A 444 -17.99 19.20 35.52
C THR A 444 -18.98 18.41 34.66
N GLU A 445 -20.29 18.54 34.89
CA GLU A 445 -21.36 17.86 34.13
C GLU A 445 -21.14 17.97 32.61
N GLY A 446 -21.28 16.85 31.89
CA GLY A 446 -21.07 16.77 30.43
C GLY A 446 -19.79 16.06 29.97
N SER A 447 -18.91 15.63 30.88
CA SER A 447 -17.73 14.83 30.50
C SER A 447 -18.12 13.40 30.07
N SER A 448 -17.52 12.93 28.97
CA SER A 448 -17.67 11.56 28.48
C SER A 448 -16.34 10.84 28.42
N VAL A 449 -16.37 9.53 28.62
CA VAL A 449 -15.21 8.65 28.50
C VAL A 449 -15.60 7.47 27.61
N SER A 450 -14.83 7.28 26.54
CA SER A 450 -14.92 6.15 25.62
C SER A 450 -13.67 5.29 25.77
N THR A 451 -13.81 3.99 25.64
CA THR A 451 -12.68 3.05 25.58
C THR A 451 -12.93 2.07 24.46
N SER A 452 -11.96 1.96 23.55
CA SER A 452 -11.97 0.99 22.45
C SER A 452 -10.65 0.22 22.42
N THR A 453 -10.69 -0.94 21.79
CA THR A 453 -9.50 -1.72 21.43
C THR A 453 -9.45 -1.76 19.91
N LEU A 454 -8.29 -1.49 19.33
CA LEU A 454 -8.12 -1.41 17.88
C LEU A 454 -6.95 -2.29 17.47
N ASP A 455 -7.15 -3.12 16.46
CA ASP A 455 -6.12 -3.99 15.91
C ASP A 455 -5.34 -3.28 14.81
N VAL A 456 -4.04 -3.51 14.80
CA VAL A 456 -3.11 -2.95 13.83
C VAL A 456 -3.21 -3.75 12.53
N ASP A 457 -3.32 -3.04 11.40
CA ASP A 457 -3.38 -3.66 10.10
C ASP A 457 -2.01 -4.21 9.64
N ALA A 458 -1.99 -4.88 8.48
CA ALA A 458 -0.77 -5.47 7.93
C ALA A 458 0.34 -4.45 7.58
N SER A 459 0.01 -3.16 7.47
CA SER A 459 0.98 -2.07 7.26
C SER A 459 1.54 -1.51 8.58
N GLY A 460 1.14 -2.07 9.72
CA GLY A 460 1.52 -1.55 11.03
C GLY A 460 0.72 -0.32 11.46
N LYS A 461 -0.41 -0.05 10.79
CA LYS A 461 -1.19 1.17 11.02
C LYS A 461 -2.53 0.88 11.66
N VAL A 462 -2.99 1.80 12.50
CA VAL A 462 -4.37 1.85 12.96
C VAL A 462 -4.80 3.28 13.22
N THR A 463 -6.06 3.60 12.94
CA THR A 463 -6.60 4.96 13.08
C THR A 463 -7.89 4.98 13.89
N PHE A 464 -8.08 6.02 14.67
CA PHE A 464 -9.38 6.36 15.27
C PHE A 464 -9.64 7.86 15.15
N THR A 465 -10.89 8.25 15.37
CA THR A 465 -11.29 9.64 15.25
C THR A 465 -11.71 10.23 16.59
N ILE A 466 -11.44 11.52 16.75
CA ILE A 466 -11.95 12.34 17.85
C ILE A 466 -12.72 13.52 17.28
N THR A 467 -13.79 13.90 17.98
CA THR A 467 -14.64 15.04 17.66
C THR A 467 -15.25 15.60 18.93
N ALA A 468 -15.66 16.86 18.90
CA ALA A 468 -16.47 17.46 19.95
C ALA A 468 -17.69 18.14 19.33
N VAL A 469 -18.81 17.99 20.02
CA VAL A 469 -20.04 18.73 19.73
C VAL A 469 -20.00 20.00 20.56
N ASP A 470 -20.45 21.09 19.95
CA ASP A 470 -20.68 22.35 20.63
C ASP A 470 -21.73 22.16 21.76
N PRO A 471 -21.39 22.46 23.03
CA PRO A 471 -22.30 22.34 24.16
C PRO A 471 -23.47 23.34 24.15
N ASP A 472 -23.40 24.46 23.43
CA ASP A 472 -24.51 25.42 23.27
C ASP A 472 -24.67 25.90 21.82
N PRO A 473 -25.21 25.08 20.90
CA PRO A 473 -25.29 25.38 19.47
C PRO A 473 -26.21 26.56 19.09
N ASN A 474 -26.72 27.33 20.06
CA ASN A 474 -27.58 28.49 19.81
C ASN A 474 -26.91 29.84 20.11
N ASP A 475 -25.66 29.85 20.59
CA ASP A 475 -24.90 31.08 20.86
C ASP A 475 -23.91 31.47 19.73
N ASP A 476 -23.85 30.65 18.68
CA ASP A 476 -22.99 30.68 17.48
C ASP A 476 -22.86 32.05 16.77
N ASP A 477 -23.61 33.08 17.17
CA ASP A 477 -23.59 34.43 16.60
C ASP A 477 -24.11 35.52 17.58
N ASP A 478 -23.71 35.55 18.87
CA ASP A 478 -23.92 36.76 19.71
C ASP A 478 -22.74 37.75 19.61
N PRO A 479 -22.75 38.70 18.65
CA PRO A 479 -21.70 39.72 18.52
C PRO A 479 -21.67 40.70 19.69
N ASP A 480 -22.67 40.70 20.59
CA ASP A 480 -22.77 41.62 21.72
C ASP A 480 -22.09 41.08 22.99
N THR A 481 -21.83 39.76 23.09
CA THR A 481 -21.18 39.14 24.28
C THR A 481 -19.81 38.51 24.02
N GLY A 482 -19.53 38.00 22.81
CA GLY A 482 -18.21 37.43 22.47
C GLY A 482 -17.79 36.23 23.30
N SER A 483 -18.77 35.45 23.78
CA SER A 483 -18.55 34.15 24.42
C SER A 483 -17.80 33.20 23.47
N VAL A 484 -16.91 32.39 24.04
CA VAL A 484 -16.21 31.31 23.36
C VAL A 484 -16.40 30.04 24.16
N GLU A 485 -16.76 28.96 23.48
CA GLU A 485 -16.95 27.65 24.06
C GLU A 485 -15.72 26.79 23.71
N ARG A 486 -15.30 25.97 24.67
CA ARG A 486 -14.14 25.09 24.51
C ARG A 486 -14.38 23.72 25.09
N VAL A 487 -14.06 22.68 24.31
CA VAL A 487 -14.05 21.29 24.76
C VAL A 487 -12.66 20.70 24.55
N ARG A 488 -12.07 20.16 25.62
CA ARG A 488 -10.81 19.41 25.57
C ARG A 488 -11.13 17.93 25.36
N VAL A 489 -10.57 17.36 24.30
CA VAL A 489 -10.61 15.93 24.06
C VAL A 489 -9.20 15.37 24.24
N THR A 490 -8.99 14.69 25.36
CA THR A 490 -7.73 14.00 25.67
C THR A 490 -7.85 12.55 25.27
N TYR A 491 -6.91 12.04 24.49
CA TYR A 491 -6.82 10.62 24.20
C TYR A 491 -5.55 10.04 24.81
N ALA A 492 -5.65 8.81 25.30
CA ALA A 492 -4.52 8.02 25.76
C ALA A 492 -4.50 6.70 24.97
N VAL A 493 -3.35 6.39 24.38
CA VAL A 493 -3.07 5.17 23.63
C VAL A 493 -2.15 4.31 24.46
N THR A 494 -2.52 3.05 24.63
CA THR A 494 -1.79 2.09 25.44
C THR A 494 -1.68 0.78 24.69
N GLN A 495 -0.45 0.30 24.51
CA GLN A 495 -0.20 -0.99 23.89
C GLN A 495 -0.69 -2.11 24.83
N VAL A 496 -1.41 -3.08 24.27
CA VAL A 496 -1.73 -4.32 24.97
C VAL A 496 -0.74 -5.35 24.46
N SER A 497 0.24 -5.72 25.29
CA SER A 497 1.28 -6.66 24.85
C SER A 497 0.71 -8.07 24.68
N GLY A 498 0.86 -8.65 23.48
CA GLY A 498 0.50 -10.03 23.16
C GLY A 498 -0.98 -10.28 22.78
N PRO A 499 -1.28 -11.49 22.27
CA PRO A 499 -2.64 -11.86 21.86
C PRO A 499 -3.60 -11.88 23.06
N LEU A 500 -4.86 -11.52 22.82
CA LEU A 500 -5.93 -11.54 23.83
C LEU A 500 -6.04 -12.94 24.46
N VAL A 501 -5.84 -13.03 25.77
CA VAL A 501 -6.04 -14.28 26.54
C VAL A 501 -7.54 -14.58 26.71
N ASP A 502 -8.38 -13.54 26.66
CA ASP A 502 -9.83 -13.63 26.69
C ASP A 502 -10.46 -12.49 25.85
N PRO A 503 -11.18 -12.80 24.75
CA PRO A 503 -11.89 -11.79 23.95
C PRO A 503 -12.98 -11.03 24.72
N ALA A 504 -13.47 -11.59 25.83
CA ALA A 504 -14.56 -11.03 26.64
C ALA A 504 -14.08 -10.19 27.84
N ASP A 505 -12.80 -10.29 28.25
CA ASP A 505 -12.22 -9.49 29.32
C ASP A 505 -10.96 -8.73 28.85
N PRO A 506 -11.13 -7.46 28.44
CA PRO A 506 -10.05 -6.66 27.89
C PRO A 506 -8.99 -6.24 28.93
N THR A 507 -9.16 -6.56 30.21
CA THR A 507 -8.20 -6.18 31.28
C THR A 507 -7.31 -7.32 31.74
N SER A 508 -7.44 -8.50 31.13
CA SER A 508 -6.75 -9.71 31.59
C SER A 508 -5.24 -9.71 31.26
N GLY A 509 -4.42 -9.38 32.26
CA GLY A 509 -3.14 -10.08 32.47
C GLY A 509 -1.82 -9.36 32.20
N GLN A 510 -1.73 -8.10 31.75
CA GLN A 510 -0.43 -7.48 31.43
C GLN A 510 -0.30 -5.99 31.82
N ALA A 511 0.95 -5.53 31.99
CA ALA A 511 1.29 -4.16 32.32
C ALA A 511 1.13 -3.27 31.07
N ALA A 512 0.11 -2.41 31.09
CA ALA A 512 -0.13 -1.39 30.08
C ALA A 512 1.09 -0.45 29.91
N VAL A 513 1.66 -0.40 28.71
CA VAL A 513 2.65 0.63 28.31
C VAL A 513 1.90 1.74 27.58
N THR A 514 2.01 2.98 28.07
CA THR A 514 1.36 4.14 27.44
C THR A 514 2.27 4.69 26.34
N ASP A 515 1.88 4.49 25.08
CA ASP A 515 2.67 4.89 23.90
C ASP A 515 2.38 6.33 23.47
N GLY A 516 1.26 6.90 23.87
CA GLY A 516 0.94 8.30 23.57
C GLY A 516 -0.20 8.85 24.40
N THR A 517 -0.11 10.12 24.77
CA THR A 517 -1.23 10.87 25.34
C THR A 517 -1.16 12.28 24.80
N ASP A 518 -2.26 12.79 24.26
CA ASP A 518 -2.35 14.15 23.76
C ASP A 518 -3.76 14.72 23.95
N THR A 519 -3.87 16.04 23.86
CA THR A 519 -5.13 16.76 24.06
C THR A 519 -5.39 17.70 22.90
N VAL A 520 -6.51 17.49 22.21
CA VAL A 520 -7.01 18.40 21.18
C VAL A 520 -8.11 19.28 21.76
N MET A 521 -8.00 20.58 21.49
CA MET A 521 -8.99 21.56 21.93
C MET A 521 -9.94 21.90 20.78
N PHE A 522 -11.24 21.73 21.00
CA PHE A 522 -12.30 22.13 20.08
C PHE A 522 -12.92 23.46 20.52
N SER A 523 -13.25 24.34 19.57
CA SER A 523 -13.85 25.65 19.83
C SER A 523 -14.60 26.20 18.61
N ASP A 524 -15.54 27.10 18.85
CA ASP A 524 -16.24 27.97 17.89
C ASP A 524 -15.66 29.39 17.82
N GLY A 525 -14.74 29.73 18.73
CA GLY A 525 -14.23 31.09 18.86
C GLY A 525 -13.75 31.67 17.53
N MET A 526 -14.01 32.96 17.31
CA MET A 526 -13.65 33.64 16.06
C MET A 526 -12.19 33.42 15.66
N SER A 527 -11.93 33.29 14.35
CA SER A 527 -10.57 33.17 13.80
C SER A 527 -9.68 34.37 14.19
N VAL A 528 -8.59 34.09 14.89
CA VAL A 528 -7.53 34.98 15.36
C VAL A 528 -6.17 34.45 14.91
N PHE A 529 -5.28 35.33 14.47
CA PHE A 529 -3.93 34.91 14.07
C PHE A 529 -3.22 34.20 15.25
N LYS A 530 -2.51 33.09 14.98
CA LYS A 530 -1.85 32.33 16.04
C LYS A 530 -0.43 31.93 15.71
N SER A 531 -0.18 31.48 14.49
CA SER A 531 1.10 30.88 14.10
C SER A 531 1.51 31.28 12.69
N ALA A 532 2.74 30.93 12.33
CA ALA A 532 3.21 31.01 10.97
C ALA A 532 4.06 29.78 10.63
N VAL A 533 4.13 29.47 9.34
CA VAL A 533 5.07 28.51 8.77
C VAL A 533 6.01 29.30 7.86
N VAL A 534 7.32 29.13 8.05
CA VAL A 534 8.35 29.78 7.22
C VAL A 534 9.04 28.72 6.37
N THR A 535 9.08 28.96 5.07
CA THR A 535 9.71 28.06 4.09
C THR A 535 10.76 28.83 3.30
N PRO A 536 12.06 28.53 3.46
CA PRO A 536 13.10 29.08 2.62
C PRO A 536 12.89 28.72 1.15
N ALA A 537 13.33 29.58 0.23
CA ALA A 537 13.36 29.27 -1.19
C ALA A 537 14.50 28.30 -1.54
N ALA A 538 15.57 28.34 -0.73
CA ALA A 538 16.63 27.36 -0.68
C ALA A 538 17.02 27.21 0.80
N ASP A 539 17.02 25.97 1.29
CA ASP A 539 17.40 25.64 2.66
C ASP A 539 18.91 25.77 2.87
N TYR A 540 19.69 25.69 1.79
CA TYR A 540 21.13 25.84 1.79
C TYR A 540 21.62 26.58 0.54
N LEU A 541 22.59 27.48 0.72
CA LEU A 541 23.18 28.30 -0.34
C LEU A 541 24.67 28.54 -0.07
N ALA A 542 25.46 28.67 -1.12
CA ALA A 542 26.87 29.03 -0.98
C ALA A 542 26.99 30.43 -0.37
N ALA A 543 27.82 30.56 0.66
CA ALA A 543 28.21 31.86 1.19
C ALA A 543 28.99 32.64 0.12
N PRO A 544 28.73 33.95 -0.05
CA PRO A 544 29.41 34.75 -1.07
C PRO A 544 30.89 34.98 -0.69
N GLY A 545 31.83 34.58 -1.56
CA GLY A 545 33.26 34.92 -1.36
C GLY A 545 33.58 36.42 -1.50
N SER A 546 32.65 37.22 -2.04
CA SER A 546 32.66 38.69 -1.99
C SER A 546 31.26 39.24 -2.31
N GLY A 547 30.87 40.37 -1.71
CA GLY A 547 29.58 41.01 -1.96
C GLY A 547 28.45 40.37 -1.14
N SER A 548 27.29 40.12 -1.76
CA SER A 548 26.15 39.48 -1.10
C SER A 548 25.45 38.45 -1.98
N ALA A 549 24.89 37.43 -1.36
CA ALA A 549 24.03 36.43 -1.98
C ALA A 549 22.57 36.70 -1.59
N ASN A 550 21.62 36.39 -2.48
CA ASN A 550 20.20 36.62 -2.22
C ASN A 550 19.48 35.30 -1.93
N ASN A 551 18.62 35.30 -0.93
CA ASN A 551 17.63 34.25 -0.70
C ASN A 551 16.25 34.87 -0.50
N ALA A 552 15.22 34.05 -0.42
CA ALA A 552 13.88 34.48 -0.04
C ALA A 552 13.24 33.44 0.87
N VAL A 553 12.33 33.88 1.72
CA VAL A 553 11.45 32.98 2.47
C VAL A 553 9.99 33.28 2.13
N SER A 554 9.17 32.24 2.09
CA SER A 554 7.72 32.33 2.08
C SER A 554 7.21 32.17 3.50
N VAL A 555 6.46 33.14 4.01
CA VAL A 555 5.83 33.09 5.33
C VAL A 555 4.33 32.93 5.13
N LYS A 556 3.76 31.83 5.63
CA LYS A 556 2.32 31.58 5.65
C LYS A 556 1.80 31.78 7.06
N VAL A 557 0.91 32.76 7.25
CA VAL A 557 0.33 33.08 8.56
C VAL A 557 -1.01 32.36 8.71
N LEU A 558 -1.22 31.74 9.85
CA LEU A 558 -2.36 30.87 10.13
C LEU A 558 -3.10 31.34 11.40
N ASP A 559 -4.41 31.09 11.44
CA ASP A 559 -5.24 31.26 12.63
C ASP A 559 -5.12 30.03 13.56
N GLN A 560 -5.82 30.05 14.71
CA GLN A 560 -5.83 28.92 15.66
C GLN A 560 -6.29 27.59 15.05
N TYR A 561 -7.02 27.62 13.93
CA TYR A 561 -7.59 26.46 13.22
C TYR A 561 -6.73 26.05 12.01
N GLY A 562 -5.57 26.70 11.81
CA GLY A 562 -4.70 26.43 10.67
C GLY A 562 -5.18 27.04 9.35
N LYS A 563 -6.16 27.95 9.37
CA LYS A 563 -6.66 28.63 8.16
C LYS A 563 -5.78 29.84 7.84
N PRO A 564 -5.58 30.16 6.54
CA PRO A 564 -4.71 31.26 6.15
C PRO A 564 -5.27 32.65 6.53
N VAL A 565 -4.42 33.50 7.12
CA VAL A 565 -4.78 34.86 7.53
C VAL A 565 -4.33 35.89 6.49
N ARG A 566 -5.29 36.54 5.85
CA ARG A 566 -5.05 37.58 4.84
C ARG A 566 -4.72 38.94 5.47
N GLY A 567 -3.76 39.66 4.88
CA GLY A 567 -3.46 41.06 5.21
C GLY A 567 -2.60 41.27 6.45
N HIS A 568 -2.14 40.20 7.10
CA HIS A 568 -1.21 40.25 8.24
C HIS A 568 0.13 40.84 7.79
N GLU A 569 0.69 41.77 8.57
CA GLU A 569 1.97 42.42 8.26
C GLU A 569 3.13 41.67 8.92
N VAL A 570 4.01 41.11 8.10
CA VAL A 570 5.16 40.31 8.52
C VAL A 570 6.45 41.10 8.34
N ARG A 571 7.33 41.02 9.34
CA ARG A 571 8.75 41.38 9.27
C ARG A 571 9.62 40.15 9.47
N LEU A 572 10.84 40.20 8.94
CA LEU A 572 11.85 39.17 9.16
C LEU A 572 13.03 39.72 9.94
N THR A 573 13.69 38.82 10.66
CA THR A 573 14.99 38.99 11.30
C THR A 573 15.78 37.71 11.13
N GLY A 574 17.11 37.80 11.12
CA GLY A 574 18.01 36.66 11.09
C GLY A 574 18.89 36.63 12.33
N SER A 575 19.47 35.47 12.64
CA SER A 575 20.51 35.33 13.67
C SER A 575 21.91 35.71 13.19
N ALA A 576 22.06 36.09 11.92
CA ALA A 576 23.34 36.37 11.25
C ALA A 576 23.32 37.68 10.46
N ASP A 577 24.37 37.92 9.68
CA ASP A 577 24.60 39.12 8.84
C ASP A 577 23.72 39.17 7.57
N SER A 578 22.43 38.90 7.75
CA SER A 578 21.42 39.00 6.69
C SER A 578 20.71 40.35 6.76
N ALA A 579 20.67 41.04 5.62
CA ALA A 579 19.94 42.29 5.43
C ALA A 579 18.51 42.02 4.93
N PHE A 580 17.54 42.26 5.80
CA PHE A 580 16.11 42.12 5.51
C PHE A 580 15.48 43.45 5.07
N PRO A 581 14.38 43.42 4.28
CA PRO A 581 13.66 44.63 3.91
C PRO A 581 13.14 45.41 5.13
N SER A 582 13.34 46.72 5.14
CA SER A 582 12.93 47.60 6.24
C SER A 582 11.41 47.82 6.36
N ARG A 583 10.64 47.47 5.32
CA ARG A 583 9.18 47.58 5.30
C ARG A 583 8.54 46.21 5.49
N ALA A 584 7.54 46.16 6.37
CA ALA A 584 6.69 44.98 6.53
C ALA A 584 5.99 44.64 5.21
N ARG A 585 5.73 43.35 5.00
CA ARG A 585 5.03 42.84 3.83
C ARG A 585 3.72 42.20 4.27
N ARG A 586 2.67 42.44 3.49
CA ARG A 586 1.32 41.94 3.79
C ARG A 586 1.10 40.56 3.17
N THR A 587 0.47 39.67 3.91
CA THR A 587 0.00 38.39 3.36
C THR A 587 -1.12 38.61 2.34
N ASP A 588 -1.10 37.81 1.29
CA ASP A 588 -2.11 37.82 0.24
C ASP A 588 -3.38 37.04 0.64
N SER A 589 -4.27 36.77 -0.31
CA SER A 589 -5.51 36.01 -0.07
C SER A 589 -5.27 34.55 0.34
N SER A 590 -4.08 34.00 0.11
CA SER A 590 -3.67 32.67 0.57
C SER A 590 -3.03 32.69 1.95
N GLY A 591 -2.97 33.85 2.61
CA GLY A 591 -2.28 34.04 3.88
C GLY A 591 -0.76 33.97 3.78
N THR A 592 -0.21 34.04 2.56
CA THR A 592 1.23 33.87 2.31
C THR A 592 1.87 35.20 1.88
N VAL A 593 3.13 35.39 2.25
CA VAL A 593 3.97 36.48 1.77
C VAL A 593 5.38 36.01 1.49
N ARG A 594 5.94 36.37 0.34
CA ARG A 594 7.33 36.07 -0.01
C ARG A 594 8.21 37.30 0.23
N ILE A 595 9.30 37.11 0.97
CA ILE A 595 10.21 38.19 1.37
C ILE A 595 11.63 37.77 1.02
N GLY A 596 12.25 38.52 0.10
CA GLY A 596 13.66 38.37 -0.25
C GLY A 596 14.57 39.11 0.74
N TYR A 597 15.75 38.57 0.98
CA TYR A 597 16.81 39.14 1.81
C TYR A 597 18.18 38.81 1.23
N SER A 598 19.21 39.52 1.66
CA SER A 598 20.59 39.29 1.20
C SER A 598 21.50 38.96 2.37
N TYR A 599 22.46 38.06 2.17
CA TYR A 599 23.48 37.67 3.14
C TYR A 599 24.87 38.08 2.63
N ASP A 600 25.70 38.66 3.49
CA ASP A 600 27.05 39.15 3.15
C ASP A 600 28.18 38.59 4.04
N GLY A 601 27.95 37.47 4.73
CA GLY A 601 28.94 36.78 5.56
C GLY A 601 29.64 35.59 4.90
N ASP A 602 30.55 34.96 5.65
CA ASP A 602 31.46 33.89 5.18
C ASP A 602 30.94 32.46 5.41
N GLY A 603 29.68 32.30 5.80
CA GLY A 603 29.03 31.01 6.05
C GLY A 603 28.62 30.80 7.51
N VAL A 604 27.38 30.36 7.74
CA VAL A 604 26.75 30.26 9.06
C VAL A 604 25.48 29.42 9.00
N ILE A 605 25.09 28.83 10.12
CA ILE A 605 23.73 28.32 10.33
C ILE A 605 22.86 29.51 10.77
N GLU A 606 22.00 30.00 9.87
CA GLU A 606 21.13 31.14 10.13
C GLU A 606 19.73 30.69 10.53
N THR A 607 19.20 31.24 11.62
CA THR A 607 17.77 31.13 11.95
C THR A 607 17.06 32.40 11.49
N VAL A 608 16.18 32.27 10.50
CA VAL A 608 15.29 33.33 10.05
C VAL A 608 13.99 33.26 10.84
N THR A 609 13.59 34.38 11.45
CA THR A 609 12.36 34.48 12.25
C THR A 609 11.39 35.47 11.64
N ALA A 610 10.14 35.03 11.46
CA ALA A 610 8.99 35.87 11.14
C ALA A 610 8.42 36.50 12.40
N ARG A 611 8.17 37.81 12.33
CA ARG A 611 7.69 38.64 13.44
C ARG A 611 6.50 39.48 13.00
N THR A 612 5.57 39.71 13.92
CA THR A 612 4.38 40.55 13.66
C THR A 612 4.79 42.02 13.66
N HIS A 613 4.41 42.77 12.63
CA HIS A 613 4.69 44.20 12.55
C HIS A 613 3.86 44.99 13.57
N GLU A 614 4.50 45.97 14.21
CA GLU A 614 3.85 46.94 15.09
C GLU A 614 4.05 48.36 14.55
N ALA A 615 2.95 49.10 14.44
CA ALA A 615 2.97 50.46 13.88
C ALA A 615 3.84 51.40 14.74
N GLY A 616 4.80 52.09 14.09
CA GLY A 616 5.74 52.99 14.75
C GLY A 616 7.00 52.33 15.29
N ASN A 617 7.07 50.99 15.30
CA ASN A 617 8.28 50.27 15.65
C ASN A 617 9.17 50.07 14.41
N THR A 618 10.41 50.58 14.49
CA THR A 618 11.37 50.51 13.38
C THR A 618 12.41 49.41 13.57
N ASP A 619 12.56 48.89 14.80
CA ASP A 619 13.51 47.84 15.15
C ASP A 619 12.82 46.46 15.09
N PRO A 620 13.12 45.64 14.08
CA PRO A 620 12.45 44.36 13.90
C PRO A 620 12.80 43.34 14.99
N THR A 621 13.88 43.51 15.77
CA THR A 621 14.28 42.55 16.82
C THR A 621 13.41 42.62 18.07
N THR A 622 12.79 43.78 18.29
CA THR A 622 11.86 44.02 19.41
C THR A 622 10.42 43.56 19.11
N LEU A 623 10.14 43.19 17.85
CA LEU A 623 8.83 42.71 17.44
C LEU A 623 8.57 41.29 17.95
N THR A 624 7.30 41.02 18.27
CA THR A 624 6.83 39.72 18.71
C THR A 624 7.07 38.66 17.63
N ALA A 625 7.85 37.62 17.96
CA ALA A 625 8.05 36.47 17.09
C ALA A 625 6.73 35.69 16.96
N ILE A 626 6.42 35.26 15.74
CA ILE A 626 5.22 34.46 15.49
C ILE A 626 5.55 33.01 15.85
N THR A 627 4.70 32.35 16.64
CA THR A 627 4.86 30.93 17.01
C THR A 627 4.95 30.05 15.77
N GLY A 628 5.94 29.14 15.72
CA GLY A 628 6.25 28.32 14.55
C GLY A 628 6.93 29.07 13.39
N GLY A 629 7.05 30.39 13.50
CA GLY A 629 7.52 31.29 12.46
C GLY A 629 9.04 31.34 12.30
N THR A 630 9.75 30.22 12.44
CA THR A 630 11.20 30.15 12.28
C THR A 630 11.59 29.13 11.21
N ALA A 631 12.65 29.41 10.47
CA ALA A 631 13.29 28.46 9.57
C ALA A 631 14.81 28.55 9.70
N THR A 632 15.48 27.42 9.52
CA THR A 632 16.94 27.36 9.46
C THR A 632 17.40 27.41 8.01
N VAL A 633 18.42 28.21 7.72
CA VAL A 633 19.07 28.33 6.41
C VAL A 633 20.56 28.13 6.59
N TYR A 634 21.15 27.25 5.77
CA TYR A 634 22.56 26.89 5.84
C TYR A 634 23.35 27.65 4.77
N TRP A 635 24.06 28.69 5.18
CA TRP A 635 25.05 29.35 4.32
C TRP A 635 26.35 28.57 4.38
N TYR A 636 26.60 27.74 3.37
CA TYR A 636 27.74 26.83 3.38
C TYR A 636 28.98 27.44 2.75
N ALA A 637 30.14 27.05 3.28
CA ALA A 637 31.42 27.20 2.62
C ALA A 637 31.67 25.99 1.71
N THR A 638 32.32 26.22 0.57
CA THR A 638 32.81 25.13 -0.27
C THR A 638 34.12 24.63 0.35
N PRO A 639 34.28 23.32 0.61
CA PRO A 639 35.55 22.79 1.10
C PRO A 639 36.70 23.09 0.12
N GLU A 640 37.90 23.34 0.63
CA GLU A 640 39.10 23.57 -0.20
C GLU A 640 40.20 22.56 0.13
N VAL A 641 40.86 22.01 -0.90
CA VAL A 641 41.97 21.06 -0.71
C VAL A 641 43.18 21.81 -0.16
N PRO A 642 43.76 21.37 0.98
CA PRO A 642 44.93 22.04 1.54
C PRO A 642 46.10 22.12 0.55
N ASP A 643 46.82 23.24 0.58
CA ASP A 643 47.99 23.47 -0.28
C ASP A 643 48.98 22.30 -0.22
N GLY A 644 49.25 21.71 -1.39
CA GLY A 644 50.18 20.59 -1.56
C GLY A 644 49.58 19.19 -1.40
N GLN A 645 48.26 19.07 -1.24
CA GLN A 645 47.54 17.79 -1.26
C GLN A 645 46.68 17.66 -2.54
N THR A 646 46.26 16.42 -2.86
CA THR A 646 45.38 16.11 -3.99
C THR A 646 43.96 15.74 -3.58
N THR A 647 43.72 15.57 -2.29
CA THR A 647 42.45 15.17 -1.68
C THR A 647 42.43 15.70 -0.25
N MET A 648 41.26 15.82 0.36
CA MET A 648 41.07 16.21 1.76
C MET A 648 40.34 15.13 2.57
N GLU A 649 40.35 15.33 3.88
CA GLU A 649 39.50 14.62 4.83
C GLU A 649 38.60 15.64 5.53
N VAL A 650 37.30 15.37 5.52
CA VAL A 650 36.30 16.15 6.24
C VAL A 650 35.88 15.31 7.44
N ALA A 651 36.15 15.86 8.63
CA ALA A 651 35.80 15.21 9.87
C ALA A 651 34.28 14.97 9.95
N ALA A 652 33.88 13.87 10.59
CA ALA A 652 32.49 13.57 10.81
C ALA A 652 31.79 14.73 11.53
N ALA A 653 30.75 15.27 10.90
CA ALA A 653 29.95 16.37 11.41
C ALA A 653 28.47 16.09 11.21
N ILE A 654 27.62 16.74 12.01
CA ILE A 654 26.19 16.47 12.01
C ILE A 654 25.61 16.76 10.63
N LEU A 655 24.86 15.79 10.10
CA LEU A 655 24.10 15.92 8.87
C LEU A 655 22.99 16.96 9.07
N ARG A 656 22.99 18.02 8.28
CA ARG A 656 22.01 19.10 8.35
C ARG A 656 20.99 19.06 7.24
N VAL A 657 21.45 18.71 6.04
CA VAL A 657 20.61 18.57 4.85
C VAL A 657 21.12 17.39 4.05
N ALA A 658 20.21 16.52 3.61
CA ALA A 658 20.46 15.55 2.55
C ALA A 658 19.58 15.89 1.33
N ASN A 659 20.21 16.04 0.17
CA ASN A 659 19.53 16.22 -1.11
C ASN A 659 20.00 15.11 -2.04
N VAL A 660 19.31 13.97 -1.97
CA VAL A 660 19.61 12.77 -2.75
C VAL A 660 19.43 12.99 -4.26
N GLU A 661 18.51 13.86 -4.68
CA GLU A 661 18.32 14.16 -6.11
C GLU A 661 19.52 14.86 -6.75
N LYS A 662 20.32 15.58 -5.95
CA LYS A 662 21.51 16.30 -6.39
C LYS A 662 22.80 15.66 -5.88
N ASN A 663 22.71 14.52 -5.21
CA ASN A 663 23.79 13.86 -4.51
C ASN A 663 24.57 14.80 -3.56
N ILE A 664 23.85 15.64 -2.81
CA ILE A 664 24.45 16.62 -1.91
C ILE A 664 24.12 16.25 -0.46
N VAL A 665 25.13 16.33 0.41
CA VAL A 665 24.93 16.45 1.86
C VAL A 665 25.54 17.75 2.37
N VAL A 666 24.86 18.39 3.32
CA VAL A 666 25.37 19.55 4.04
C VAL A 666 25.63 19.13 5.47
N THR A 667 26.86 19.29 5.93
CA THR A 667 27.28 18.89 7.27
C THR A 667 27.80 20.08 8.06
N ALA A 668 27.48 20.16 9.36
CA ALA A 668 27.97 21.22 10.23
C ALA A 668 27.94 20.81 11.70
N ALA A 669 29.00 21.11 12.45
CA ALA A 669 28.93 21.09 13.92
C ALA A 669 28.00 22.21 14.43
N ASP A 670 27.51 22.12 15.68
CA ASP A 670 26.73 23.21 16.29
C ASP A 670 27.56 24.50 16.36
N GLY A 671 27.05 25.57 15.75
CA GLY A 671 27.77 26.85 15.63
C GLY A 671 28.98 26.82 14.68
N GLY A 672 29.23 25.71 13.97
CA GLY A 672 30.25 25.60 12.94
C GLY A 672 29.79 26.15 11.59
N VAL A 673 30.75 26.39 10.68
CA VAL A 673 30.46 26.77 9.29
C VAL A 673 29.96 25.53 8.54
N PRO A 674 28.75 25.56 7.94
CA PRO A 674 28.28 24.45 7.14
C PRO A 674 29.17 24.18 5.93
N GLN A 675 29.35 22.90 5.60
CA GLN A 675 30.10 22.46 4.44
C GLN A 675 29.19 21.68 3.50
N VAL A 676 29.35 21.90 2.19
CA VAL A 676 28.68 21.11 1.16
C VAL A 676 29.60 19.99 0.68
N LEU A 677 29.07 18.77 0.63
CA LEU A 677 29.75 17.60 0.07
C LEU A 677 28.87 17.04 -1.03
N VAL A 678 29.48 16.73 -2.17
CA VAL A 678 28.82 16.13 -3.33
C VAL A 678 29.35 14.71 -3.48
N TYR A 679 28.49 13.72 -3.58
CA TYR A 679 28.89 12.33 -3.80
C TYR A 679 28.47 11.84 -5.19
N ASP A 680 29.08 10.76 -5.65
CA ASP A 680 28.74 10.13 -6.92
C ASP A 680 28.85 8.59 -6.89
N ASP A 681 28.65 7.97 -8.05
CA ASP A 681 28.65 6.52 -8.23
C ASP A 681 30.06 5.89 -8.17
N ASN A 682 31.11 6.70 -8.25
CA ASN A 682 32.49 6.27 -8.14
C ASN A 682 32.97 6.26 -6.67
N ASP A 683 32.22 6.85 -5.75
CA ASP A 683 32.52 6.91 -4.32
C ASP A 683 32.22 5.59 -3.57
N GLN A 684 32.80 5.49 -2.37
CA GLN A 684 32.55 4.40 -1.44
C GLN A 684 31.65 4.86 -0.28
N PHE A 685 30.65 4.06 0.05
CA PHE A 685 29.71 4.39 1.13
C PHE A 685 29.82 3.40 2.28
N VAL A 686 29.80 3.92 3.50
CA VAL A 686 29.87 3.13 4.73
C VAL A 686 28.77 3.60 5.68
N ILE A 687 28.01 2.66 6.23
CA ILE A 687 27.07 2.90 7.34
C ILE A 687 27.60 2.12 8.54
N GLY A 688 27.87 2.82 9.66
CA GLY A 688 28.51 2.24 10.83
C GLY A 688 29.91 1.70 10.51
N THR A 689 30.04 0.38 10.37
CA THR A 689 31.31 -0.28 10.00
C THR A 689 31.25 -1.06 8.67
N GLY A 690 30.09 -1.13 8.02
CA GLY A 690 29.87 -1.93 6.81
C GLY A 690 29.86 -1.09 5.53
N PHE A 691 30.48 -1.58 4.47
CA PHE A 691 30.34 -0.99 3.14
C PHE A 691 28.94 -1.26 2.57
N VAL A 692 28.33 -0.24 1.99
CA VAL A 692 26.99 -0.30 1.42
C VAL A 692 26.99 0.25 0.00
N THR A 693 25.89 0.02 -0.72
CA THR A 693 25.66 0.63 -2.04
C THR A 693 25.27 2.10 -1.88
N MET A 694 25.42 2.89 -2.95
CA MET A 694 24.94 4.29 -2.98
C MET A 694 23.44 4.37 -2.65
N ALA A 695 22.64 3.43 -3.18
CA ALA A 695 21.20 3.38 -2.91
C ALA A 695 20.90 3.16 -1.42
N ALA A 696 21.60 2.25 -0.75
CA ALA A 696 21.44 2.03 0.69
C ALA A 696 21.92 3.22 1.53
N PHE A 697 22.95 3.93 1.06
CA PHE A 697 23.40 5.18 1.67
C PHE A 697 22.37 6.30 1.52
N GLU A 698 21.82 6.50 0.33
CA GLU A 698 20.75 7.48 0.05
C GLU A 698 19.47 7.18 0.84
N GLU A 699 19.12 5.90 0.98
CA GLU A 699 18.00 5.45 1.80
C GLU A 699 18.20 5.82 3.27
N GLN A 700 19.41 5.60 3.80
CA GLN A 700 19.75 6.01 5.16
C GLN A 700 19.74 7.54 5.34
N LEU A 701 20.13 8.30 4.31
CA LEU A 701 20.05 9.76 4.32
C LEU A 701 18.61 10.29 4.24
N ALA A 702 17.67 9.51 3.70
CA ALA A 702 16.29 9.90 3.47
C ALA A 702 15.35 9.63 4.66
N LYS A 703 15.80 8.89 5.68
CA LYS A 703 15.04 8.69 6.92
C LYS A 703 14.76 10.06 7.57
N GLU A 704 13.47 10.42 7.69
CA GLU A 704 13.04 11.67 8.32
C GLU A 704 13.06 11.51 9.85
N ASP A 705 14.10 12.03 10.50
CA ASP A 705 14.14 12.14 11.96
C ASP A 705 13.04 13.13 12.40
N GLY A 706 11.99 12.61 13.03
CA GLY A 706 10.85 13.41 13.47
C GLY A 706 11.23 14.30 14.67
N ASP A 707 10.98 15.61 14.56
CA ASP A 707 11.02 16.67 15.61
C ASP A 707 12.22 16.74 16.59
N ASP A 708 13.18 15.82 16.56
CA ASP A 708 14.50 15.87 17.21
C ASP A 708 15.54 15.45 16.17
N PRO A 709 16.50 16.31 15.77
CA PRO A 709 17.55 15.89 14.86
C PRO A 709 18.46 14.93 15.60
N ASP A 710 18.35 13.64 15.30
CA ASP A 710 19.38 12.70 15.71
C ASP A 710 20.73 13.28 15.25
N ASN A 711 21.70 13.33 16.15
CA ASN A 711 23.02 13.93 15.93
C ASN A 711 23.88 13.12 14.93
N ASN A 712 23.25 12.41 14.00
CA ASN A 712 23.81 11.58 12.97
C ASN A 712 24.86 12.36 12.18
N THR A 713 26.02 11.73 11.99
CA THR A 713 27.18 12.40 11.40
C THR A 713 27.59 11.78 10.09
N VAL A 714 28.09 12.62 9.18
CA VAL A 714 28.74 12.19 7.94
C VAL A 714 30.16 12.73 7.94
N GLY A 715 31.13 11.84 7.74
CA GLY A 715 32.53 12.17 7.47
C GLY A 715 32.96 11.67 6.10
N VAL A 716 33.95 12.32 5.48
CA VAL A 716 34.48 11.89 4.18
C VAL A 716 36.00 11.87 4.18
N THR A 717 36.58 10.82 3.57
CA THR A 717 38.03 10.71 3.34
C THR A 717 38.33 10.64 1.85
N GLY A 718 39.45 11.21 1.41
CA GLY A 718 39.85 11.16 -0.01
C GLY A 718 39.06 12.08 -0.93
N TYR A 719 38.36 13.08 -0.38
CA TYR A 719 37.45 13.95 -1.11
C TYR A 719 38.18 15.03 -1.92
N ASP A 720 37.76 15.29 -3.15
CA ASP A 720 38.18 16.48 -3.93
C ASP A 720 36.93 17.15 -4.54
N PRO A 721 36.53 18.34 -4.06
CA PRO A 721 35.35 19.05 -4.55
C PRO A 721 35.50 19.56 -5.99
N ASN A 722 36.69 19.52 -6.57
CA ASN A 722 36.96 19.97 -7.94
C ASN A 722 37.21 18.82 -8.93
N ASP A 723 37.30 17.57 -8.47
CA ASP A 723 37.60 16.40 -9.31
C ASP A 723 36.79 15.17 -8.88
N ALA A 724 35.62 15.00 -9.51
CA ALA A 724 34.72 13.85 -9.32
C ALA A 724 35.34 12.50 -9.76
N THR A 725 36.50 12.47 -10.42
CA THR A 725 37.16 11.20 -10.75
C THR A 725 37.89 10.57 -9.55
N LYS A 726 38.06 11.33 -8.45
CA LYS A 726 38.65 10.84 -7.21
C LYS A 726 37.61 10.09 -6.39
N VAL A 727 37.93 8.84 -6.07
CA VAL A 727 37.11 8.02 -5.16
C VAL A 727 37.22 8.59 -3.75
N ALA A 728 36.15 9.18 -3.26
CA ALA A 728 35.98 9.55 -1.86
C ALA A 728 35.28 8.40 -1.11
N ARG A 729 35.42 8.38 0.22
CA ARG A 729 34.68 7.47 1.08
C ARG A 729 33.84 8.25 2.07
N PHE A 730 32.52 8.15 1.92
CA PHE A 730 31.52 8.72 2.82
C PHE A 730 31.17 7.71 3.91
N THR A 731 31.22 8.16 5.16
CA THR A 731 30.90 7.35 6.34
C THR A 731 29.77 8.01 7.11
N TYR A 732 28.62 7.35 7.15
CA TYR A 732 27.45 7.75 7.94
C TYR A 732 27.47 7.01 9.29
N THR A 733 27.28 7.74 10.37
CA THR A 733 27.26 7.21 11.75
C THR A 733 25.98 7.60 12.46
N VAL A 734 25.20 6.62 12.90
CA VAL A 734 23.99 6.80 13.72
C VAL A 734 24.41 7.06 15.18
N VAL A 735 23.89 8.12 15.81
CA VAL A 735 24.16 8.41 17.22
C VAL A 735 23.18 7.65 18.11
N GLY A 736 23.45 6.35 18.28
CA GLY A 736 22.71 5.46 19.18
C GLY A 736 23.47 4.18 19.57
N ASP A 737 24.61 3.91 18.93
CA ASP A 737 25.35 2.64 19.01
C ASP A 737 26.57 2.66 19.97
N SER A 738 26.50 3.43 21.06
CA SER A 738 27.56 3.48 22.10
C SER A 738 27.14 2.96 23.46
#